data_AF-A0A3D4V747-F1
#
_entry.id   AF-A0A3D4V747-F1
#
_cell.length_a   1.000
_cell.length_b   1.000
_cell.length_c   1.000
_cell.angle_alpha   90.00
_cell.angle_beta   90.00
_cell.angle_gamma   90.00
#
_symmetry.space_group_name_H-M   'P 1'
#
loop_
_entity.id
_entity.type
_entity.pdbx_description
1 polymer ?
#
loop_
_entity_poly.entity_id
_entity_poly.type
_entity_poly.pdbx_seq_one_letter_code
_entity_poly.pdbx_strand_id
1 'polypeptide(L)'
;MFEFTHGNLRQQFQREGVSCDRRISAGLRTRARQSQAGGHRIDRVEHHRALRQRGEGRGFVHDVRCQGDRHEPPVDHSIACFETISVCGAGGVEDQLCPRTHRWGPIGGGHIQSVQHQHNVCLVVRMSLHDTMRVDPKQRQFEPRITATNILPPIEAPEGQYKVSVAVGRSGHGQERRVGRTRMLHGCKTAPPSATRFTGNVTFIPTGPHRMMFRRKICLGLLAAGSTISHTSGAQPSAARVGDDLLGLWGAEPVLGPQVRGGLTLERRGQTWSLRVAGFEVSATQQGDSVVMALPGGQGTLKVWPRTAGDRVPEVFWVQPPGLNASYATPVHLRQARANQWRGLVAPVPEPFSLYLMVTRAADATLRGTFRNPEANWPGRTQSYGVSRSGDHVVFTHPRTGKVQWTQPYDSARRTIAFDFGAPIVLSPRTREQAVGFVTRSPSLAPYVYRTPADMNDGWTTVHATRTQMDTSALQSIVQSLVAVDPLSETEPRVHALLVARDGRLVLDEYFRGYDAEMMHDLRSASKTMTSIMAGAAMQRGATLNGAAMQRGATLNGAALSANTPVGRAGITLGHLLSHSAGLACNDDDNTSPGNEDTMQSQQVQNDWYAFFMALPRLTTPGSTYSYCSAGINMAGDVIGRTTGQWLPRLFESALARPMAFGDYGINLMPTGEAYSGGGMRIRPRDLLKFGQLYLNGGLWRGVRLVPASWVKTSTAYVISRPDGSDDGYGWHRYVIAARGRSFQTYQAGGNGGQFLVVVPELRLTMVVTAGNYGQYDIWSKIREQLVPAIMEAAR
;
A
#
# COMPACT_ATOMS: atom_id res chain seq x y z
N MET A 1 -17.32 68.44 -25.83
CA MET A 1 -18.10 69.15 -26.86
C MET A 1 -18.00 68.35 -28.14
N PHE A 2 -19.05 67.73 -28.68
CA PHE A 2 -20.49 67.68 -28.29
C PHE A 2 -20.95 66.20 -28.37
N GLU A 3 -21.73 65.53 -27.48
CA GLU A 3 -23.05 65.76 -26.79
C GLU A 3 -24.31 65.34 -27.61
N PHE A 4 -25.46 64.85 -27.07
CA PHE A 4 -25.86 63.91 -25.95
C PHE A 4 -27.41 63.63 -26.04
N THR A 5 -28.23 62.86 -25.26
CA THR A 5 -28.23 61.98 -24.03
C THR A 5 -29.44 60.97 -24.11
N HIS A 6 -29.47 59.77 -23.49
CA HIS A 6 -30.13 59.32 -22.20
C HIS A 6 -31.54 59.87 -21.85
N GLY A 7 -32.49 59.18 -21.15
CA GLY A 7 -32.57 57.85 -20.48
C GLY A 7 -34.00 57.53 -19.91
N ASN A 8 -34.28 56.41 -19.17
CA ASN A 8 -35.65 56.05 -18.66
C ASN A 8 -35.70 55.12 -17.38
N LEU A 9 -36.91 54.78 -16.87
CA LEU A 9 -37.30 54.28 -15.50
C LEU A 9 -37.68 52.75 -15.42
N ARG A 10 -38.27 52.07 -14.39
CA ARG A 10 -39.06 52.46 -13.16
C ARG A 10 -39.02 51.49 -11.92
N GLN A 11 -40.14 50.86 -11.48
CA GLN A 11 -40.47 50.41 -10.08
C GLN A 11 -41.54 49.26 -10.01
N GLN A 12 -41.91 48.51 -8.93
CA GLN A 12 -41.38 48.16 -7.57
C GLN A 12 -42.37 47.21 -6.78
N PHE A 13 -41.92 46.53 -5.68
CA PHE A 13 -42.65 45.99 -4.47
C PHE A 13 -43.07 44.48 -4.24
N GLN A 14 -42.68 43.99 -3.05
CA GLN A 14 -43.30 43.09 -2.02
C GLN A 14 -43.69 41.57 -2.19
N ARG A 15 -43.20 40.80 -1.18
CA ARG A 15 -43.82 39.73 -0.35
C ARG A 15 -43.94 38.25 -0.80
N GLU A 16 -44.34 37.43 0.18
CA GLU A 16 -44.12 35.99 0.38
C GLU A 16 -45.28 35.11 -0.15
N GLY A 17 -45.07 33.78 -0.22
CA GLY A 17 -46.17 32.79 -0.25
C GLY A 17 -45.92 31.55 -1.11
N VAL A 18 -46.38 30.37 -0.64
CA VAL A 18 -46.29 29.09 -1.36
C VAL A 18 -47.70 28.59 -1.70
N SER A 19 -47.91 28.10 -2.94
CA SER A 19 -48.94 27.08 -3.22
C SER A 19 -48.63 26.29 -4.50
N CYS A 20 -49.05 25.03 -4.51
CA CYS A 20 -49.24 24.23 -5.73
C CYS A 20 -50.61 24.54 -6.38
N ASP A 21 -50.85 24.12 -7.63
CA ASP A 21 -51.84 23.06 -7.93
C ASP A 21 -51.69 22.50 -9.38
N ARG A 22 -52.49 21.49 -9.73
CA ARG A 22 -52.57 20.75 -10.99
C ARG A 22 -53.59 21.34 -11.98
N ARG A 23 -53.38 21.04 -13.27
CA ARG A 23 -54.38 20.67 -14.33
C ARG A 23 -53.56 20.09 -15.49
N ILE A 24 -53.83 18.91 -16.06
CA ILE A 24 -55.05 18.38 -16.71
C ILE A 24 -55.47 19.22 -17.93
N SER A 25 -55.10 18.73 -19.11
CA SER A 25 -55.84 18.86 -20.37
C SER A 25 -55.45 17.71 -21.31
N ALA A 26 -56.41 17.19 -22.08
CA ALA A 26 -56.22 16.03 -22.95
C ALA A 26 -56.08 16.44 -24.42
N GLY A 27 -55.51 15.55 -25.26
CA GLY A 27 -55.42 15.76 -26.70
C GLY A 27 -55.29 14.45 -27.46
N LEU A 28 -56.42 13.95 -28.01
CA LEU A 28 -56.39 12.81 -28.93
C LEU A 28 -55.80 13.23 -30.29
N ARG A 29 -55.09 12.32 -30.95
CA ARG A 29 -55.29 12.08 -32.39
C ARG A 29 -54.96 10.63 -32.76
N THR A 30 -55.82 10.05 -33.58
CA THR A 30 -55.77 8.67 -34.05
C THR A 30 -55.10 8.56 -35.42
N ARG A 31 -54.45 7.42 -35.69
CA ARG A 31 -54.51 6.75 -37.00
C ARG A 31 -54.14 5.28 -36.87
N ALA A 32 -54.97 4.44 -37.47
CA ALA A 32 -54.66 3.04 -37.82
C ALA A 32 -54.31 3.01 -39.33
N ARG A 33 -54.06 1.88 -40.02
CA ARG A 33 -54.24 0.44 -39.74
C ARG A 33 -53.36 -0.36 -40.72
N GLN A 34 -53.51 -1.69 -40.70
CA GLN A 34 -53.03 -2.73 -41.62
C GLN A 34 -51.74 -3.47 -41.22
N SER A 35 -51.54 -4.75 -41.58
CA SER A 35 -52.30 -5.98 -41.23
C SER A 35 -51.99 -7.13 -42.21
N GLN A 36 -51.32 -8.19 -41.73
CA GLN A 36 -51.40 -9.59 -42.21
C GLN A 36 -50.65 -10.42 -41.15
N ALA A 37 -51.07 -11.58 -40.59
CA ALA A 37 -52.10 -12.60 -40.83
C ALA A 37 -51.52 -13.93 -41.36
N GLY A 38 -51.79 -15.02 -40.63
CA GLY A 38 -51.33 -16.39 -40.88
C GLY A 38 -50.33 -16.91 -39.82
N GLY A 39 -50.46 -18.10 -39.24
CA GLY A 39 -51.61 -19.01 -39.23
C GLY A 39 -51.26 -20.48 -38.96
N HIS A 40 -51.92 -21.10 -37.96
CA HIS A 40 -51.97 -22.56 -37.69
C HIS A 40 -50.64 -23.23 -37.20
N ARG A 41 -50.65 -24.36 -36.45
CA ARG A 41 -51.74 -25.14 -35.79
C ARG A 41 -51.18 -25.94 -34.59
N ILE A 42 -52.06 -26.24 -33.61
CA ILE A 42 -52.31 -27.54 -32.91
C ILE A 42 -51.06 -28.43 -32.63
N ASP A 43 -50.80 -28.86 -31.38
CA ASP A 43 -51.57 -29.96 -30.77
C ASP A 43 -51.92 -29.90 -29.25
N ARG A 44 -52.65 -30.92 -28.76
CA ARG A 44 -53.46 -30.96 -27.52
C ARG A 44 -53.09 -32.17 -26.60
N VAL A 45 -53.96 -32.44 -25.60
CA VAL A 45 -53.95 -33.48 -24.54
C VAL A 45 -53.17 -33.01 -23.29
N GLU A 46 -53.75 -32.67 -22.13
CA GLU A 46 -54.93 -33.08 -21.31
C GLU A 46 -54.65 -34.10 -20.18
N HIS A 47 -54.80 -33.61 -18.94
CA HIS A 47 -55.42 -34.29 -17.77
C HIS A 47 -54.69 -35.48 -17.08
N HIS A 48 -54.88 -35.79 -15.77
CA HIS A 48 -55.74 -35.19 -14.72
C HIS A 48 -55.27 -35.49 -13.27
N ARG A 49 -55.69 -34.65 -12.30
CA ARG A 49 -55.90 -34.88 -10.83
C ARG A 49 -54.68 -35.31 -9.97
N ALA A 50 -54.30 -34.59 -8.90
CA ALA A 50 -54.98 -34.25 -7.62
C ALA A 50 -55.05 -35.46 -6.65
N LEU A 51 -54.65 -35.38 -5.37
CA LEU A 51 -55.17 -34.61 -4.19
C LEU A 51 -54.06 -34.62 -3.08
N ARG A 52 -54.05 -33.92 -1.91
CA ARG A 52 -54.93 -32.96 -1.19
C ARG A 52 -54.14 -32.30 -0.01
N GLN A 53 -54.43 -31.01 0.33
CA GLN A 53 -54.49 -30.40 1.71
C GLN A 53 -53.25 -30.48 2.65
N ARG A 54 -52.96 -29.59 3.63
CA ARG A 54 -53.41 -28.27 4.20
C ARG A 54 -52.15 -27.68 4.90
N GLY A 55 -52.03 -26.42 5.32
CA GLY A 55 -52.84 -25.19 5.25
C GLY A 55 -51.87 -23.98 5.29
N GLU A 56 -52.29 -22.76 4.90
CA GLU A 56 -52.72 -21.68 5.83
C GLU A 56 -51.56 -21.03 6.63
N GLY A 57 -51.42 -19.70 6.74
CA GLY A 57 -52.30 -18.59 6.31
C GLY A 57 -51.57 -17.42 5.61
N ARG A 58 -52.33 -16.37 5.25
CA ARG A 58 -51.84 -15.16 4.56
C ARG A 58 -51.76 -13.97 5.53
N GLY A 59 -50.85 -13.04 5.25
CA GLY A 59 -50.84 -11.70 5.85
C GLY A 59 -50.35 -10.65 4.84
N PHE A 60 -51.25 -9.83 4.31
CA PHE A 60 -50.90 -8.58 3.62
C PHE A 60 -50.77 -7.47 4.67
N VAL A 61 -49.83 -6.54 4.48
CA VAL A 61 -49.79 -5.26 5.20
C VAL A 61 -49.60 -4.14 4.18
N HIS A 62 -50.37 -3.06 4.34
CA HIS A 62 -50.32 -1.88 3.47
C HIS A 62 -49.24 -0.88 3.90
N ASP A 63 -48.73 -0.12 2.92
CA ASP A 63 -47.91 1.07 3.13
C ASP A 63 -48.79 2.26 3.56
N VAL A 64 -48.42 2.95 4.65
CA VAL A 64 -49.04 4.20 5.10
C VAL A 64 -47.95 5.12 5.67
N ARG A 65 -47.81 6.31 5.08
CA ARG A 65 -47.11 7.44 5.69
C ARG A 65 -48.10 8.41 6.32
N CYS A 66 -47.76 8.95 7.49
CA CYS A 66 -48.21 10.28 7.91
C CYS A 66 -47.00 11.11 8.35
N GLN A 67 -47.06 12.42 8.12
CA GLN A 67 -46.18 13.41 8.73
C GLN A 67 -46.79 13.90 10.05
N GLY A 68 -45.94 14.33 10.98
CA GLY A 68 -46.29 15.12 12.15
C GLY A 68 -45.21 16.17 12.37
N ASP A 69 -45.59 17.42 12.64
CA ASP A 69 -44.72 18.59 12.49
C ASP A 69 -44.61 19.38 13.82
N ARG A 70 -43.41 19.90 14.11
CA ARG A 70 -43.07 21.02 15.04
C ARG A 70 -42.98 20.83 16.58
N HIS A 71 -42.15 21.75 17.12
CA HIS A 71 -42.12 22.37 18.46
C HIS A 71 -41.41 21.65 19.64
N GLU A 72 -40.13 21.97 19.76
CA GLU A 72 -39.46 22.42 21.01
C GLU A 72 -40.05 23.74 21.56
N PRO A 73 -39.72 24.22 22.78
CA PRO A 73 -39.25 23.55 24.03
C PRO A 73 -40.12 24.08 25.23
N PRO A 74 -39.68 24.36 26.51
CA PRO A 74 -38.44 24.05 27.26
C PRO A 74 -38.63 23.60 28.74
N VAL A 75 -37.49 23.55 29.46
CA VAL A 75 -37.23 23.61 30.92
C VAL A 75 -37.71 22.53 31.92
N ASP A 76 -36.71 21.82 32.45
CA ASP A 76 -36.27 21.78 33.87
C ASP A 76 -36.64 20.64 34.85
N HIS A 77 -35.72 20.56 35.83
CA HIS A 77 -35.74 19.97 37.17
C HIS A 77 -35.90 18.44 37.31
N SER A 78 -34.73 17.85 37.55
CA SER A 78 -34.54 16.70 38.43
C SER A 78 -35.25 16.85 39.78
N ILE A 79 -35.89 15.78 40.26
CA ILE A 79 -36.02 15.44 41.68
C ILE A 79 -36.01 13.91 41.79
N ALA A 80 -35.46 13.37 42.88
CA ALA A 80 -35.47 11.94 43.17
C ALA A 80 -36.57 11.61 44.18
N CYS A 81 -37.19 10.43 44.05
CA CYS A 81 -38.03 9.85 45.10
C CYS A 81 -37.29 8.69 45.77
N PHE A 82 -37.27 8.70 47.10
CA PHE A 82 -36.86 7.59 47.96
C PHE A 82 -38.02 6.61 48.17
N GLU A 83 -37.71 5.32 48.36
CA GLU A 83 -38.40 4.32 49.21
C GLU A 83 -37.85 2.89 48.86
N THR A 84 -37.59 1.94 49.77
CA THR A 84 -37.49 1.98 51.25
C THR A 84 -36.61 0.82 51.78
N ILE A 85 -35.75 1.12 52.77
CA ILE A 85 -35.46 0.36 54.02
C ILE A 85 -35.50 -1.20 54.01
N SER A 86 -34.33 -1.81 54.35
CA SER A 86 -34.12 -3.06 55.14
C SER A 86 -34.27 -4.47 54.50
N VAL A 87 -33.59 -5.54 54.95
CA VAL A 87 -32.50 -5.70 55.97
C VAL A 87 -31.55 -6.87 55.65
N CYS A 88 -30.42 -6.97 56.38
CA CYS A 88 -29.27 -7.86 56.14
C CYS A 88 -29.38 -9.34 56.58
N GLY A 89 -28.52 -10.17 55.97
CA GLY A 89 -27.91 -11.42 56.47
C GLY A 89 -26.84 -11.87 55.45
N ALA A 90 -25.52 -12.06 55.69
CA ALA A 90 -24.75 -12.58 56.84
C ALA A 90 -25.14 -14.02 57.21
N GLY A 91 -24.30 -15.06 57.27
CA GLY A 91 -22.86 -15.33 56.96
C GLY A 91 -22.58 -16.86 57.12
N GLY A 92 -21.42 -17.50 56.91
CA GLY A 92 -20.05 -17.17 56.46
C GLY A 92 -19.42 -18.39 55.69
N VAL A 93 -18.22 -18.33 55.10
CA VAL A 93 -16.84 -18.55 55.65
C VAL A 93 -16.50 -20.02 56.02
N GLU A 94 -15.41 -20.52 55.38
CA GLU A 94 -14.49 -21.63 55.72
C GLU A 94 -14.74 -23.15 55.44
N ASP A 95 -13.65 -23.74 54.91
CA ASP A 95 -13.03 -25.08 55.03
C ASP A 95 -13.59 -26.46 54.56
N GLN A 96 -12.87 -27.00 53.56
CA GLN A 96 -12.09 -28.27 53.52
C GLN A 96 -12.68 -29.68 53.83
N LEU A 97 -12.34 -30.60 52.89
CA LEU A 97 -11.95 -32.02 53.08
C LEU A 97 -12.96 -33.10 53.55
N CYS A 98 -13.56 -33.79 52.55
CA CYS A 98 -13.55 -35.28 52.37
C CYS A 98 -14.22 -36.22 53.42
N PRO A 99 -14.39 -37.55 53.17
CA PRO A 99 -14.33 -38.34 51.92
C PRO A 99 -15.44 -39.45 51.75
N ARG A 100 -15.44 -40.17 50.59
CA ARG A 100 -15.96 -41.57 50.35
C ARG A 100 -17.51 -41.81 50.44
N THR A 101 -18.15 -42.83 49.83
CA THR A 101 -17.77 -43.85 48.80
C THR A 101 -19.00 -44.47 48.11
N HIS A 102 -18.89 -44.89 46.84
CA HIS A 102 -19.26 -46.22 46.25
C HIS A 102 -19.06 -46.12 44.71
N ARG A 103 -18.03 -46.73 44.09
CA ARG A 103 -18.01 -48.05 43.39
C ARG A 103 -19.19 -48.27 42.42
N TRP A 104 -19.01 -48.69 41.17
CA TRP A 104 -18.07 -49.74 40.66
C TRP A 104 -17.13 -49.30 39.49
N GLY A 105 -16.16 -50.15 39.16
CA GLY A 105 -15.31 -50.10 37.95
C GLY A 105 -15.57 -51.34 37.04
N PRO A 106 -14.62 -51.87 36.22
CA PRO A 106 -13.15 -51.72 36.34
C PRO A 106 -12.31 -51.52 35.03
N ILE A 107 -11.08 -50.97 35.21
CA ILE A 107 -9.76 -51.33 34.60
C ILE A 107 -9.62 -51.43 33.05
N GLY A 108 -8.58 -50.91 32.39
CA GLY A 108 -7.33 -50.20 32.77
C GLY A 108 -6.36 -50.19 31.55
N GLY A 109 -5.15 -49.61 31.51
CA GLY A 109 -4.36 -48.74 32.40
C GLY A 109 -3.21 -48.10 31.56
N GLY A 110 -2.65 -46.92 31.90
CA GLY A 110 -1.39 -46.76 32.67
C GLY A 110 -0.14 -46.65 31.76
N HIS A 111 0.93 -45.87 32.03
CA HIS A 111 1.19 -44.86 33.06
C HIS A 111 2.28 -43.83 32.63
N ILE A 112 2.06 -42.56 32.98
CA ILE A 112 2.98 -41.59 33.64
C ILE A 112 4.52 -41.80 33.52
N GLN A 113 5.26 -40.79 33.04
CA GLN A 113 6.30 -40.09 33.84
C GLN A 113 6.80 -38.76 33.22
N SER A 114 7.48 -37.96 34.04
CA SER A 114 8.07 -36.64 33.75
C SER A 114 9.60 -36.66 33.85
N VAL A 115 10.31 -35.68 33.27
CA VAL A 115 11.59 -35.08 33.79
C VAL A 115 12.05 -33.90 32.90
N GLN A 116 13.10 -33.19 33.32
CA GLN A 116 13.55 -31.87 32.86
C GLN A 116 14.54 -31.86 31.67
N HIS A 117 14.57 -30.71 30.98
CA HIS A 117 15.77 -29.99 30.48
C HIS A 117 16.66 -30.51 29.31
N GLN A 118 17.36 -29.50 28.76
CA GLN A 118 18.55 -29.49 27.90
C GLN A 118 18.39 -29.58 26.37
N HIS A 119 19.38 -28.97 25.69
CA HIS A 119 19.51 -28.86 24.25
C HIS A 119 20.04 -30.17 23.64
N ASN A 120 19.74 -30.44 22.35
CA ASN A 120 20.77 -30.25 21.32
C ASN A 120 20.32 -30.44 19.86
N VAL A 121 21.22 -29.97 18.99
CA VAL A 121 21.30 -30.16 17.54
C VAL A 121 21.29 -31.64 17.12
N CYS A 122 20.55 -31.97 16.05
CA CYS A 122 20.93 -32.90 14.97
C CYS A 122 19.97 -32.67 13.78
N LEU A 123 20.42 -32.45 12.53
CA LEU A 123 21.16 -33.35 11.62
C LEU A 123 20.25 -34.45 11.04
N VAL A 124 19.66 -34.16 9.87
CA VAL A 124 18.76 -35.07 9.15
C VAL A 124 19.57 -36.01 8.25
N VAL A 125 19.46 -37.31 8.50
CA VAL A 125 20.06 -38.37 7.68
C VAL A 125 19.15 -38.71 6.49
N ARG A 126 19.76 -38.99 5.35
CA ARG A 126 19.08 -39.40 4.11
C ARG A 126 18.80 -40.90 4.15
N MET A 127 17.55 -41.32 3.97
CA MET A 127 17.20 -42.73 3.69
C MET A 127 16.54 -42.87 2.32
N SER A 128 16.75 -44.02 1.69
CA SER A 128 16.17 -44.41 0.41
C SER A 128 15.30 -45.65 0.60
N LEU A 129 14.32 -45.85 -0.27
CA LEU A 129 13.53 -47.08 -0.39
C LEU A 129 13.53 -47.51 -1.86
N HIS A 130 13.54 -48.82 -2.11
CA HIS A 130 13.74 -49.42 -3.42
C HIS A 130 12.73 -50.56 -3.65
N ASP A 131 12.32 -50.71 -4.91
CA ASP A 131 11.68 -51.89 -5.53
C ASP A 131 10.27 -52.29 -5.03
N THR A 132 9.43 -53.04 -5.77
CA THR A 132 9.67 -53.95 -6.93
C THR A 132 8.56 -53.92 -8.01
N MET A 133 8.98 -53.98 -9.29
CA MET A 133 8.36 -54.73 -10.44
C MET A 133 6.91 -54.39 -10.93
N ARG A 134 6.47 -54.67 -12.18
CA ARG A 134 7.04 -55.43 -13.34
C ARG A 134 6.43 -55.00 -14.70
N VAL A 135 7.26 -54.85 -15.76
CA VAL A 135 7.13 -55.33 -17.20
C VAL A 135 5.79 -55.06 -17.96
N ASP A 136 5.76 -54.52 -19.20
CA ASP A 136 6.31 -55.12 -20.45
C ASP A 136 6.59 -54.16 -21.65
N PRO A 137 7.72 -54.29 -22.38
CA PRO A 137 7.71 -54.84 -23.76
C PRO A 137 7.19 -54.05 -24.97
N LYS A 138 7.89 -53.01 -25.46
CA LYS A 138 8.27 -52.88 -26.90
C LYS A 138 9.14 -51.66 -27.23
N GLN A 139 10.31 -51.92 -27.84
CA GLN A 139 11.04 -50.95 -28.67
C GLN A 139 10.76 -51.20 -30.16
N ARG A 140 10.82 -50.15 -30.99
CA ARG A 140 11.61 -50.14 -32.23
C ARG A 140 12.25 -48.77 -32.42
N GLN A 141 13.50 -48.77 -32.90
CA GLN A 141 14.26 -47.56 -33.25
C GLN A 141 13.78 -47.01 -34.61
N PHE A 142 14.05 -45.73 -34.87
CA PHE A 142 14.73 -45.30 -36.10
C PHE A 142 15.25 -43.86 -35.94
N GLU A 143 16.54 -43.63 -36.24
CA GLU A 143 17.02 -42.29 -36.60
C GLU A 143 16.53 -41.93 -38.01
N PRO A 144 16.52 -40.64 -38.43
CA PRO A 144 17.70 -40.18 -39.17
C PRO A 144 18.07 -38.68 -39.09
N ARG A 145 19.37 -38.43 -39.27
CA ARG A 145 19.98 -37.30 -40.04
C ARG A 145 19.64 -35.86 -39.65
N ILE A 146 20.62 -35.22 -38.99
CA ILE A 146 20.94 -33.81 -39.24
C ILE A 146 21.25 -33.65 -40.74
N THR A 147 20.62 -32.68 -41.39
CA THR A 147 20.95 -32.25 -42.76
C THR A 147 21.14 -30.74 -42.76
N ALA A 148 22.35 -30.28 -43.07
CA ALA A 148 22.66 -28.85 -43.13
C ALA A 148 22.76 -28.39 -44.58
N THR A 149 21.85 -27.49 -44.99
CA THR A 149 21.87 -26.86 -46.31
C THR A 149 21.59 -25.37 -46.16
N ASN A 150 22.44 -24.54 -46.76
CA ASN A 150 22.32 -23.08 -46.73
C ASN A 150 21.20 -22.56 -47.66
N ILE A 151 20.72 -21.34 -47.42
CA ILE A 151 20.91 -20.16 -48.30
C ILE A 151 20.05 -18.98 -47.79
N LEU A 152 20.64 -17.79 -47.69
CA LEU A 152 19.95 -16.52 -47.49
C LEU A 152 19.84 -15.78 -48.84
N PRO A 153 18.69 -15.19 -49.20
CA PRO A 153 18.64 -14.06 -50.13
C PRO A 153 18.93 -12.73 -49.39
N PRO A 154 19.54 -11.73 -50.06
CA PRO A 154 19.84 -10.40 -49.50
C PRO A 154 18.71 -9.37 -49.78
N ILE A 155 19.02 -8.06 -49.65
CA ILE A 155 18.21 -6.86 -50.01
C ILE A 155 17.17 -6.47 -48.94
N GLU A 156 17.04 -5.22 -48.46
CA GLU A 156 17.87 -4.00 -48.54
C GLU A 156 17.53 -3.08 -47.33
N ALA A 157 18.33 -2.04 -47.07
CA ALA A 157 18.03 -1.03 -46.05
C ALA A 157 18.30 0.39 -46.58
N PRO A 158 17.33 1.33 -46.53
CA PRO A 158 17.53 2.70 -47.00
C PRO A 158 18.33 3.55 -46.00
N GLU A 159 19.14 4.47 -46.51
CA GLU A 159 20.01 5.32 -45.71
C GLU A 159 19.26 6.46 -44.99
N GLY A 160 19.75 6.83 -43.80
CA GLY A 160 19.29 8.00 -43.04
C GLY A 160 20.33 8.41 -42.01
N GLN A 161 20.99 9.55 -42.22
CA GLN A 161 22.16 9.97 -41.43
C GLN A 161 21.77 10.51 -40.04
N TYR A 162 22.63 10.33 -39.04
CA TYR A 162 23.30 11.43 -38.33
C TYR A 162 24.57 10.95 -37.60
N LYS A 163 25.47 11.87 -37.24
CA LYS A 163 26.85 11.58 -36.81
C LYS A 163 26.97 11.32 -35.30
N VAL A 164 27.84 10.38 -34.93
CA VAL A 164 28.71 10.48 -33.75
C VAL A 164 30.14 10.18 -34.21
N SER A 165 31.11 10.98 -33.76
CA SER A 165 32.51 10.88 -34.19
C SER A 165 33.41 10.44 -33.04
N VAL A 166 34.22 9.41 -33.26
CA VAL A 166 35.29 8.97 -32.35
C VAL A 166 36.62 9.09 -33.11
N ALA A 167 37.55 9.87 -32.58
CA ALA A 167 38.89 10.03 -33.13
C ALA A 167 39.87 9.04 -32.48
N VAL A 168 40.77 8.46 -33.28
CA VAL A 168 41.74 7.43 -32.83
C VAL A 168 43.16 8.00 -32.84
N GLY A 169 43.88 7.89 -31.71
CA GLY A 169 45.32 8.10 -31.64
C GLY A 169 46.10 6.82 -31.98
N ARG A 170 47.13 6.91 -32.81
CA ARG A 170 47.97 5.78 -33.26
C ARG A 170 49.39 5.84 -32.69
N SER A 171 49.88 4.71 -32.18
CA SER A 171 51.26 4.21 -32.35
C SER A 171 51.36 2.78 -31.77
N GLY A 172 52.22 1.86 -32.22
CA GLY A 172 53.17 1.91 -33.33
C GLY A 172 54.30 0.89 -33.08
N HIS A 173 54.61 0.02 -34.07
CA HIS A 173 55.56 -1.11 -34.00
C HIS A 173 55.17 -2.26 -33.02
N GLY A 174 55.54 -3.53 -33.24
CA GLY A 174 55.96 -4.17 -34.50
C GLY A 174 57.29 -4.94 -34.50
N GLN A 175 57.30 -6.19 -33.98
CA GLN A 175 58.06 -7.37 -34.46
C GLN A 175 57.27 -8.62 -33.98
N GLU A 176 56.93 -9.63 -34.78
CA GLU A 176 57.69 -10.58 -35.63
C GLU A 176 58.17 -11.84 -34.86
N ARG A 177 57.95 -13.01 -35.50
CA ARG A 177 58.43 -14.38 -35.18
C ARG A 177 57.74 -15.14 -34.06
N ARG A 178 57.81 -16.49 -34.05
CA ARG A 178 57.57 -17.52 -35.10
C ARG A 178 57.82 -18.89 -34.42
N VAL A 179 56.94 -19.87 -34.67
CA VAL A 179 57.20 -21.32 -34.46
C VAL A 179 57.34 -21.71 -32.95
N GLY A 180 56.89 -22.88 -32.50
CA GLY A 180 56.37 -24.04 -33.26
C GLY A 180 55.47 -24.99 -32.49
N ARG A 181 55.05 -26.03 -33.21
CA ARG A 181 54.23 -27.15 -32.72
C ARG A 181 55.07 -28.09 -31.84
N THR A 182 54.40 -28.80 -30.94
CA THR A 182 54.40 -30.29 -30.90
C THR A 182 53.12 -30.77 -30.18
N ARG A 183 52.69 -32.02 -30.41
CA ARG A 183 51.46 -32.63 -29.90
C ARG A 183 51.77 -33.69 -28.82
N MET A 184 50.71 -34.25 -28.23
CA MET A 184 50.67 -35.50 -27.42
C MET A 184 51.09 -35.33 -25.94
N LEU A 185 50.52 -36.06 -24.96
CA LEU A 185 49.55 -37.18 -24.99
C LEU A 185 48.55 -37.12 -23.79
N HIS A 186 47.72 -38.15 -23.63
CA HIS A 186 46.59 -38.30 -22.67
C HIS A 186 46.90 -38.07 -21.16
N GLY A 187 45.85 -37.85 -20.34
CA GLY A 187 45.84 -38.30 -18.94
C GLY A 187 44.96 -37.55 -17.93
N CYS A 188 43.82 -38.13 -17.53
CA CYS A 188 42.86 -37.63 -16.52
C CYS A 188 43.45 -37.21 -15.15
N LYS A 189 42.95 -36.11 -14.55
CA LYS A 189 42.09 -36.14 -13.32
C LYS A 189 41.61 -34.77 -12.76
N THR A 190 40.32 -34.74 -12.41
CA THR A 190 39.62 -34.04 -11.30
C THR A 190 40.14 -32.76 -10.60
N ALA A 191 39.19 -31.82 -10.43
CA ALA A 191 38.99 -30.86 -9.31
C ALA A 191 39.85 -29.57 -9.23
N PRO A 192 39.20 -28.37 -9.15
CA PRO A 192 39.83 -27.10 -8.78
C PRO A 192 39.50 -26.64 -7.33
N PRO A 193 40.47 -26.08 -6.57
CA PRO A 193 40.22 -25.48 -5.26
C PRO A 193 40.49 -23.96 -5.18
N SER A 194 39.90 -23.34 -4.14
CA SER A 194 40.41 -22.20 -3.34
C SER A 194 41.02 -20.93 -4.00
N ALA A 195 40.19 -19.87 -4.03
CA ALA A 195 40.35 -18.65 -3.20
C ALA A 195 41.45 -17.58 -3.43
N THR A 196 41.13 -16.39 -2.90
CA THR A 196 42.00 -15.25 -2.53
C THR A 196 42.39 -14.25 -3.63
N ARG A 197 42.03 -12.97 -3.43
CA ARG A 197 42.55 -11.81 -4.18
C ARG A 197 43.46 -10.99 -3.26
N PHE A 198 44.59 -10.51 -3.78
CA PHE A 198 45.38 -9.45 -3.15
C PHE A 198 44.89 -8.05 -3.57
N THR A 199 45.14 -7.05 -2.72
CA THR A 199 44.83 -5.64 -2.95
C THR A 199 46.06 -4.86 -3.40
N GLY A 200 45.88 -3.86 -4.26
CA GLY A 200 46.91 -2.87 -4.59
C GLY A 200 46.29 -1.54 -5.02
N ASN A 201 46.62 -0.46 -4.30
CA ASN A 201 46.30 0.92 -4.66
C ASN A 201 47.56 1.65 -5.12
N VAL A 202 47.42 2.68 -5.94
CA VAL A 202 48.51 3.53 -6.43
C VAL A 202 48.24 4.99 -6.04
N THR A 203 49.27 5.69 -5.59
CA THR A 203 49.23 7.13 -5.23
C THR A 203 50.47 7.81 -5.78
N PHE A 204 50.34 9.05 -6.25
CA PHE A 204 51.43 9.85 -6.84
C PHE A 204 52.21 10.69 -5.81
N ILE A 205 53.41 11.15 -6.19
CA ILE A 205 54.38 11.89 -5.37
C ILE A 205 54.79 13.18 -6.09
N PRO A 206 54.89 14.34 -5.38
CA PRO A 206 55.73 15.47 -5.74
C PRO A 206 57.00 15.56 -4.85
N THR A 207 58.00 16.34 -5.30
CA THR A 207 59.37 16.38 -4.74
C THR A 207 59.58 17.39 -3.59
N GLY A 208 60.70 17.26 -2.86
CA GLY A 208 61.07 18.06 -1.66
C GLY A 208 61.72 19.44 -1.96
N PRO A 209 62.61 20.00 -1.09
CA PRO A 209 63.70 19.28 -0.40
C PRO A 209 63.87 19.56 1.12
N HIS A 210 64.97 19.09 1.70
CA HIS A 210 65.26 18.98 3.15
C HIS A 210 65.89 20.21 3.82
N ARG A 211 65.83 20.24 5.17
CA ARG A 211 67.02 20.44 6.03
C ARG A 211 66.91 19.63 7.34
N MET A 212 68.03 19.08 7.81
CA MET A 212 68.18 18.38 9.11
C MET A 212 69.07 19.20 10.05
N MET A 213 68.90 19.05 11.37
CA MET A 213 69.98 19.17 12.37
C MET A 213 69.75 18.20 13.56
N PHE A 214 70.72 18.11 14.47
CA PHE A 214 71.04 16.88 15.20
C PHE A 214 71.27 17.11 16.71
N ARG A 215 70.80 16.17 17.57
CA ARG A 215 71.19 15.98 19.00
C ARG A 215 70.77 17.15 19.95
N ARG A 216 70.86 17.05 21.29
CA ARG A 216 71.41 16.02 22.22
C ARG A 216 70.58 15.98 23.54
N LYS A 217 70.68 14.91 24.34
CA LYS A 217 70.17 14.89 25.72
C LYS A 217 71.08 15.69 26.67
N ILE A 218 70.49 16.40 27.63
CA ILE A 218 71.10 16.75 28.94
C ILE A 218 70.02 16.57 30.01
N CYS A 219 70.40 16.01 31.17
CA CYS A 219 69.59 16.03 32.38
C CYS A 219 70.21 17.04 33.36
N LEU A 220 69.39 17.80 34.08
CA LEU A 220 69.78 18.46 35.32
C LEU A 220 68.55 18.51 36.23
N GLY A 221 68.74 18.18 37.52
CA GLY A 221 67.70 18.29 38.54
C GLY A 221 68.12 19.32 39.59
N LEU A 222 67.13 19.97 40.21
CA LEU A 222 67.32 20.83 41.39
C LEU A 222 66.05 20.79 42.26
N LEU A 223 66.19 21.15 43.54
CA LEU A 223 65.26 20.81 44.61
C LEU A 223 64.41 21.99 45.10
N ALA A 224 63.20 21.64 45.53
CA ALA A 224 62.42 22.20 46.64
C ALA A 224 62.28 23.74 46.83
N ALA A 225 61.03 24.19 46.78
CA ALA A 225 60.43 24.99 47.86
C ALA A 225 58.91 24.74 47.89
N GLY A 226 58.28 24.76 49.07
CA GLY A 226 56.85 24.53 49.22
C GLY A 226 56.10 25.78 49.68
N SER A 227 54.97 26.08 49.06
CA SER A 227 54.05 27.16 49.45
C SER A 227 52.59 26.71 49.26
N THR A 228 51.89 26.42 50.36
CA THR A 228 50.46 26.08 50.32
C THR A 228 49.60 27.33 50.18
N ILE A 229 49.07 27.58 48.99
CA ILE A 229 48.07 28.64 48.75
C ILE A 229 46.68 28.01 48.72
N SER A 230 45.87 28.31 49.74
CA SER A 230 44.49 27.85 49.85
C SER A 230 43.57 28.61 48.88
N HIS A 231 43.49 28.15 47.63
CA HIS A 231 42.50 28.66 46.68
C HIS A 231 41.11 28.09 46.98
N THR A 232 40.20 28.96 47.40
CA THR A 232 38.75 28.70 47.38
C THR A 232 38.29 28.50 45.94
N SER A 233 38.00 27.25 45.56
CA SER A 233 37.51 26.90 44.23
C SER A 233 36.05 27.33 44.04
N GLY A 234 35.86 28.59 43.68
CA GLY A 234 34.61 29.02 43.03
C GLY A 234 34.34 28.12 41.82
N ALA A 235 33.13 27.58 41.73
CA ALA A 235 32.80 26.59 40.71
C ALA A 235 32.91 27.20 39.31
N GLN A 236 33.98 26.85 38.58
CA GLN A 236 34.09 27.18 37.16
C GLN A 236 32.92 26.50 36.41
N PRO A 237 32.27 27.17 35.45
CA PRO A 237 31.34 26.50 34.56
C PRO A 237 32.11 25.39 33.82
N SER A 238 31.67 24.14 33.96
CA SER A 238 32.38 23.01 33.38
C SER A 238 32.48 23.18 31.86
N ALA A 239 33.71 23.22 31.33
CA ALA A 239 33.94 23.30 29.90
C ALA A 239 33.14 22.17 29.19
N ALA A 240 32.23 22.56 28.29
CA ALA A 240 31.36 21.62 27.60
C ALA A 240 32.21 20.56 26.88
N ARG A 241 31.87 19.29 27.05
CA ARG A 241 32.63 18.18 26.45
C ARG A 241 32.41 18.23 24.95
N VAL A 242 33.44 17.88 24.18
CA VAL A 242 33.34 17.83 22.71
C VAL A 242 32.19 16.89 22.31
N GLY A 243 31.17 17.45 21.64
CA GLY A 243 29.95 16.73 21.27
C GLY A 243 28.77 16.84 22.25
N ASP A 244 28.88 17.54 23.40
CA ASP A 244 27.70 17.91 24.20
C ASP A 244 26.72 18.78 23.38
N ASP A 245 27.26 19.57 22.45
CA ASP A 245 26.50 20.39 21.49
C ASP A 245 25.73 19.57 20.44
N LEU A 246 26.01 18.26 20.32
CA LEU A 246 25.24 17.32 19.49
C LEU A 246 24.06 16.69 20.22
N LEU A 247 23.96 16.80 21.55
CA LEU A 247 22.91 16.13 22.34
C LEU A 247 21.51 16.66 22.03
N GLY A 248 20.53 15.75 22.07
CA GLY A 248 19.11 16.05 21.87
C GLY A 248 18.55 15.51 20.55
N LEU A 249 17.35 15.97 20.19
CA LEU A 249 16.66 15.59 18.98
C LEU A 249 16.97 16.59 17.84
N TRP A 250 17.23 16.04 16.67
CA TRP A 250 17.46 16.77 15.42
C TRP A 250 16.45 16.29 14.38
N GLY A 251 16.08 17.16 13.44
CA GLY A 251 15.15 16.83 12.37
C GLY A 251 15.28 17.71 11.13
N ALA A 252 14.84 17.16 10.00
CA ALA A 252 14.49 17.86 8.78
C ALA A 252 13.36 17.10 8.08
N GLU A 253 12.35 17.84 7.62
CA GLU A 253 11.10 17.29 7.08
C GLU A 253 10.78 17.83 5.65
N PRO A 254 11.74 17.90 4.70
CA PRO A 254 11.48 18.40 3.35
C PRO A 254 10.52 17.52 2.55
N VAL A 255 9.81 18.15 1.62
CA VAL A 255 9.04 17.46 0.57
C VAL A 255 9.90 17.46 -0.71
N LEU A 256 10.43 16.28 -1.06
CA LEU A 256 11.40 16.14 -2.15
C LEU A 256 10.75 16.10 -3.54
N GLY A 257 9.43 15.89 -3.60
CA GLY A 257 8.66 16.01 -4.83
C GLY A 257 7.13 16.04 -4.65
N PRO A 258 6.37 16.32 -5.72
CA PRO A 258 6.80 16.82 -7.02
C PRO A 258 6.57 18.34 -7.18
N GLN A 259 7.10 18.94 -8.24
CA GLN A 259 7.17 20.41 -8.37
C GLN A 259 5.86 21.08 -8.82
N VAL A 260 5.21 20.56 -9.87
CA VAL A 260 3.96 21.16 -10.39
C VAL A 260 2.79 20.89 -9.46
N ARG A 261 2.24 21.97 -8.90
CA ARG A 261 1.09 21.98 -7.99
C ARG A 261 0.31 23.30 -8.11
N GLY A 262 -0.92 23.34 -7.61
CA GLY A 262 -1.72 24.55 -7.49
C GLY A 262 -2.81 24.70 -8.56
N GLY A 263 -3.31 25.93 -8.71
CA GLY A 263 -4.50 26.20 -9.53
C GLY A 263 -4.25 25.96 -11.03
N LEU A 264 -5.18 25.24 -11.67
CA LEU A 264 -5.21 25.03 -13.11
C LEU A 264 -6.40 25.75 -13.75
N THR A 265 -6.26 26.15 -15.01
CA THR A 265 -7.37 26.53 -15.89
C THR A 265 -7.31 25.69 -17.16
N LEU A 266 -8.39 24.97 -17.44
CA LEU A 266 -8.62 24.21 -18.67
C LEU A 266 -9.61 24.98 -19.54
N GLU A 267 -9.29 25.22 -20.81
CA GLU A 267 -10.17 25.94 -21.74
C GLU A 267 -10.29 25.17 -23.06
N ARG A 268 -11.48 25.23 -23.69
CA ARG A 268 -11.74 24.68 -25.02
C ARG A 268 -12.15 25.80 -25.98
N ARG A 269 -11.51 25.86 -27.15
CA ARG A 269 -11.84 26.78 -28.25
C ARG A 269 -12.07 25.97 -29.52
N GLY A 270 -13.33 25.74 -29.88
CA GLY A 270 -13.69 24.81 -30.95
C GLY A 270 -13.28 23.38 -30.58
N GLN A 271 -12.34 22.80 -31.34
CA GLN A 271 -11.75 21.49 -31.00
C GLN A 271 -10.42 21.60 -30.23
N THR A 272 -9.78 22.76 -30.21
CA THR A 272 -8.53 22.97 -29.48
C THR A 272 -8.80 23.03 -27.98
N TRP A 273 -8.00 22.31 -27.19
CA TRP A 273 -7.96 22.45 -25.73
C TRP A 273 -6.62 23.06 -25.32
N SER A 274 -6.64 23.91 -24.29
CA SER A 274 -5.41 24.40 -23.64
C SER A 274 -5.50 24.35 -22.12
N LEU A 275 -4.34 24.16 -21.51
CA LEU A 275 -4.11 24.08 -20.07
C LEU A 275 -3.17 25.20 -19.65
N ARG A 276 -3.53 25.93 -18.60
CA ARG A 276 -2.62 26.77 -17.82
C ARG A 276 -2.50 26.25 -16.40
N VAL A 277 -1.28 25.95 -15.95
CA VAL A 277 -0.97 25.47 -14.59
C VAL A 277 0.48 25.80 -14.23
N ALA A 278 0.76 26.24 -13.00
CA ALA A 278 2.11 26.51 -12.48
C ALA A 278 3.03 27.33 -13.41
N GLY A 279 2.48 28.30 -14.15
CA GLY A 279 3.21 29.14 -15.11
C GLY A 279 3.34 28.57 -16.53
N PHE A 280 3.09 27.27 -16.73
CA PHE A 280 3.02 26.66 -18.06
C PHE A 280 1.69 27.02 -18.75
N GLU A 281 1.75 27.24 -20.07
CA GLU A 281 0.60 27.17 -20.98
C GLU A 281 0.90 26.16 -22.09
N VAL A 282 0.03 25.17 -22.27
CA VAL A 282 0.18 24.10 -23.27
C VAL A 282 -1.12 23.86 -24.03
N SER A 283 -1.01 23.56 -25.32
CA SER A 283 -2.12 23.07 -26.15
C SER A 283 -2.14 21.53 -26.14
N ALA A 284 -3.32 20.95 -26.36
CA ALA A 284 -3.50 19.51 -26.28
C ALA A 284 -3.28 18.74 -27.59
N THR A 285 -2.88 17.48 -27.44
CA THR A 285 -2.85 16.46 -28.50
C THR A 285 -4.02 15.48 -28.29
N GLN A 286 -4.73 15.10 -29.35
CA GLN A 286 -5.76 14.06 -29.29
C GLN A 286 -5.11 12.67 -29.19
N GLN A 287 -5.58 11.83 -28.25
CA GLN A 287 -5.15 10.43 -28.11
C GLN A 287 -6.36 9.53 -27.84
N GLY A 288 -6.90 8.91 -28.90
CA GLY A 288 -8.09 8.04 -28.79
C GLY A 288 -9.33 8.82 -28.35
N ASP A 289 -10.02 8.35 -27.31
CA ASP A 289 -11.14 9.05 -26.66
C ASP A 289 -10.69 10.22 -25.75
N SER A 290 -9.38 10.37 -25.55
CA SER A 290 -8.77 11.31 -24.62
C SER A 290 -8.05 12.48 -25.30
N VAL A 291 -7.84 13.53 -24.51
CA VAL A 291 -7.15 14.77 -24.86
C VAL A 291 -6.00 14.91 -23.86
N VAL A 292 -4.76 15.00 -24.35
CA VAL A 292 -3.56 14.90 -23.51
C VAL A 292 -2.70 16.14 -23.62
N MET A 293 -2.28 16.67 -22.47
CA MET A 293 -1.44 17.86 -22.32
C MET A 293 -0.25 17.53 -21.44
N ALA A 294 0.86 17.12 -22.06
CA ALA A 294 2.13 16.92 -21.38
C ALA A 294 2.86 18.27 -21.20
N LEU A 295 3.44 18.50 -20.02
CA LEU A 295 4.23 19.70 -19.77
C LEU A 295 5.68 19.54 -20.29
N PRO A 296 6.31 20.63 -20.77
CA PRO A 296 7.71 20.62 -21.16
C PRO A 296 8.64 20.06 -20.08
N GLY A 297 9.72 19.40 -20.51
CA GLY A 297 10.71 18.80 -19.59
C GLY A 297 10.18 17.62 -18.76
N GLY A 298 9.02 17.04 -19.12
CA GLY A 298 8.47 15.89 -18.40
C GLY A 298 7.82 16.22 -17.06
N GLN A 299 7.48 17.49 -16.80
CA GLN A 299 6.94 18.00 -15.52
C GLN A 299 5.52 17.51 -15.15
N GLY A 300 5.05 16.43 -15.79
CA GLY A 300 3.73 15.81 -15.61
C GLY A 300 2.81 16.02 -16.82
N THR A 301 1.68 15.31 -16.80
CA THR A 301 0.73 15.26 -17.92
C THR A 301 -0.71 15.32 -17.41
N LEU A 302 -1.53 16.20 -17.99
CA LEU A 302 -2.97 16.21 -17.77
C LEU A 302 -3.66 15.35 -18.85
N LYS A 303 -4.37 14.29 -18.43
CA LYS A 303 -5.24 13.49 -19.30
C LYS A 303 -6.70 13.91 -19.08
N VAL A 304 -7.38 14.28 -20.16
CA VAL A 304 -8.75 14.83 -20.16
C VAL A 304 -9.64 13.94 -21.03
N TRP A 305 -10.83 13.62 -20.53
CA TRP A 305 -11.88 12.93 -21.27
C TRP A 305 -13.08 13.87 -21.48
N PRO A 306 -13.26 14.40 -22.71
CA PRO A 306 -14.42 15.19 -23.06
C PRO A 306 -15.71 14.40 -22.85
N ARG A 307 -16.71 15.02 -22.21
CA ARG A 307 -18.05 14.41 -22.09
C ARG A 307 -18.91 14.83 -23.29
N THR A 308 -19.55 13.86 -23.92
CA THR A 308 -20.25 13.99 -25.22
C THR A 308 -21.62 14.67 -25.14
N ALA A 309 -22.04 15.19 -23.99
CA ALA A 309 -23.38 15.74 -23.77
C ALA A 309 -23.37 17.04 -22.94
N GLY A 310 -23.51 18.18 -23.63
CA GLY A 310 -23.64 19.53 -23.04
C GLY A 310 -22.36 20.09 -22.40
N ASP A 311 -22.47 21.24 -21.73
CA ASP A 311 -21.42 21.94 -20.97
C ASP A 311 -20.88 21.17 -19.74
N ARG A 312 -21.08 19.85 -19.67
CA ARG A 312 -20.70 19.03 -18.52
C ARG A 312 -19.19 19.03 -18.32
N VAL A 313 -18.79 19.30 -17.08
CA VAL A 313 -17.40 19.26 -16.61
C VAL A 313 -16.69 17.98 -17.12
N PRO A 314 -15.55 18.10 -17.82
CA PRO A 314 -14.83 16.93 -18.33
C PRO A 314 -14.21 16.15 -17.18
N GLU A 315 -13.89 14.88 -17.45
CA GLU A 315 -13.25 13.99 -16.48
C GLU A 315 -11.74 14.08 -16.68
N VAL A 316 -10.98 14.36 -15.61
CA VAL A 316 -9.59 14.79 -15.72
C VAL A 316 -8.72 14.11 -14.67
N PHE A 317 -7.53 13.71 -15.08
CA PHE A 317 -6.48 13.17 -14.23
C PHE A 317 -5.18 13.93 -14.44
N TRP A 318 -4.48 14.20 -13.34
CA TRP A 318 -3.08 14.61 -13.35
C TRP A 318 -2.21 13.37 -13.17
N VAL A 319 -1.31 13.15 -14.12
CA VAL A 319 -0.26 12.15 -14.06
C VAL A 319 1.04 12.87 -13.70
N GLN A 320 1.48 12.73 -12.46
CA GLN A 320 2.79 13.23 -12.04
C GLN A 320 3.90 12.32 -12.59
N PRO A 321 5.09 12.88 -12.90
CA PRO A 321 6.26 12.07 -13.27
C PRO A 321 6.69 11.16 -12.11
N PRO A 322 7.53 10.13 -12.37
CA PRO A 322 8.16 9.38 -11.29
C PRO A 322 9.10 10.30 -10.52
N GLY A 323 9.18 10.09 -9.21
CA GLY A 323 10.01 10.85 -8.28
C GLY A 323 10.92 9.92 -7.50
N LEU A 324 10.85 9.95 -6.17
CA LEU A 324 11.36 8.87 -5.32
C LEU A 324 10.54 7.57 -5.48
N ASN A 325 9.31 7.69 -5.99
CA ASN A 325 8.39 6.59 -6.23
C ASN A 325 7.97 6.53 -7.71
N ALA A 326 7.12 5.58 -8.06
CA ALA A 326 6.50 5.49 -9.39
C ALA A 326 5.68 6.76 -9.75
N SER A 327 5.40 6.94 -11.05
CA SER A 327 4.41 7.91 -11.53
C SER A 327 3.04 7.64 -10.90
N TYR A 328 2.27 8.67 -10.55
CA TYR A 328 0.90 8.52 -10.02
C TYR A 328 -0.13 9.26 -10.87
N ALA A 329 -1.25 8.60 -11.14
CA ALA A 329 -2.49 9.22 -11.57
C ALA A 329 -3.32 9.66 -10.36
N THR A 330 -3.73 10.92 -10.36
CA THR A 330 -4.60 11.56 -9.36
C THR A 330 -5.80 12.18 -10.08
N PRO A 331 -7.05 12.04 -9.58
CA PRO A 331 -8.20 12.69 -10.18
C PRO A 331 -8.11 14.21 -9.94
N VAL A 332 -8.59 15.01 -10.89
CA VAL A 332 -8.61 16.47 -10.74
C VAL A 332 -10.04 16.99 -10.82
N HIS A 333 -10.56 17.39 -9.67
CA HIS A 333 -11.93 17.89 -9.54
C HIS A 333 -12.07 19.32 -10.06
N LEU A 334 -12.57 19.43 -11.28
CA LEU A 334 -12.87 20.69 -11.95
C LEU A 334 -14.22 21.29 -11.52
N ARG A 335 -14.28 22.61 -11.48
CA ARG A 335 -15.51 23.43 -11.44
C ARG A 335 -15.58 24.28 -12.71
N GLN A 336 -16.77 24.44 -13.29
CA GLN A 336 -16.95 25.31 -14.45
C GLN A 336 -16.84 26.78 -14.03
N ALA A 337 -16.06 27.57 -14.77
CA ALA A 337 -15.83 28.99 -14.52
C ALA A 337 -16.55 29.90 -15.53
N ARG A 338 -16.72 29.42 -16.78
CA ARG A 338 -17.57 29.99 -17.83
C ARG A 338 -17.87 28.90 -18.87
N ALA A 339 -18.66 29.22 -19.90
CA ALA A 339 -18.81 28.34 -21.07
C ALA A 339 -17.42 27.92 -21.61
N ASN A 340 -17.21 26.62 -21.81
CA ASN A 340 -15.94 26.04 -22.26
C ASN A 340 -14.66 26.39 -21.43
N GLN A 341 -14.77 26.84 -20.17
CA GLN A 341 -13.62 26.98 -19.26
C GLN A 341 -13.92 26.40 -17.88
N TRP A 342 -12.97 25.64 -17.36
CA TRP A 342 -13.01 25.01 -16.05
C TRP A 342 -11.75 25.33 -15.24
N ARG A 343 -11.87 25.34 -13.91
CA ARG A 343 -10.75 25.52 -12.97
C ARG A 343 -10.73 24.38 -11.97
N GLY A 344 -9.55 24.03 -11.49
CA GLY A 344 -9.35 23.00 -10.46
C GLY A 344 -8.00 23.16 -9.78
N LEU A 345 -7.67 22.21 -8.91
CA LEU A 345 -6.41 22.15 -8.19
C LEU A 345 -5.62 20.93 -8.66
N VAL A 346 -4.38 21.11 -9.08
CA VAL A 346 -3.41 20.02 -9.20
C VAL A 346 -2.78 19.83 -7.82
N ALA A 347 -3.28 18.82 -7.11
CA ALA A 347 -2.75 18.32 -5.84
C ALA A 347 -2.10 16.94 -6.11
N PRO A 348 -0.80 16.90 -6.45
CA PRO A 348 -0.12 15.63 -6.72
C PRO A 348 0.14 14.86 -5.42
N VAL A 349 0.34 13.55 -5.52
CA VAL A 349 0.77 12.71 -4.41
C VAL A 349 2.10 13.26 -3.87
N PRO A 350 2.18 13.64 -2.58
CA PRO A 350 3.38 14.21 -2.01
C PRO A 350 4.46 13.15 -1.80
N GLU A 351 5.72 13.57 -1.86
CA GLU A 351 6.88 12.77 -1.47
C GLU A 351 7.58 13.44 -0.26
N PRO A 352 6.99 13.32 0.95
CA PRO A 352 7.64 13.77 2.18
C PRO A 352 8.86 12.90 2.50
N PHE A 353 9.87 13.51 3.09
CA PHE A 353 11.08 12.85 3.58
C PHE A 353 11.40 13.43 4.95
N SER A 354 10.93 12.78 6.02
CA SER A 354 11.29 13.17 7.38
C SER A 354 12.49 12.35 7.84
N LEU A 355 13.59 13.02 8.19
CA LEU A 355 14.73 12.37 8.84
C LEU A 355 14.96 13.01 10.20
N TYR A 356 14.76 12.21 11.25
CA TYR A 356 15.03 12.58 12.63
C TYR A 356 16.26 11.82 13.15
N LEU A 357 17.02 12.46 14.03
CA LEU A 357 18.18 11.88 14.72
C LEU A 357 18.11 12.26 16.20
N MET A 358 17.91 11.29 17.09
CA MET A 358 18.07 11.48 18.52
C MET A 358 19.51 11.12 18.92
N VAL A 359 20.25 12.08 19.48
CA VAL A 359 21.59 11.85 20.05
C VAL A 359 21.51 11.81 21.57
N THR A 360 21.85 10.66 22.15
CA THR A 360 21.89 10.43 23.60
C THR A 360 23.31 10.14 24.08
N ARG A 361 23.57 10.35 25.37
CA ARG A 361 24.81 9.92 26.02
C ARG A 361 24.57 8.60 26.75
N ALA A 362 25.38 7.58 26.46
CA ALA A 362 25.35 6.29 27.15
C ALA A 362 26.13 6.34 28.47
N ALA A 363 25.97 5.32 29.32
CA ALA A 363 26.60 5.24 30.64
C ALA A 363 28.13 5.19 30.60
N ASP A 364 28.71 4.69 29.50
CA ASP A 364 30.14 4.72 29.17
C ASP A 364 30.63 6.12 28.70
N ALA A 365 29.77 7.13 28.79
CA ALA A 365 29.92 8.49 28.26
C ALA A 365 30.11 8.59 26.73
N THR A 366 29.95 7.53 25.95
CA THR A 366 29.87 7.62 24.48
C THR A 366 28.57 8.30 24.04
N LEU A 367 28.56 8.85 22.82
CA LEU A 367 27.31 9.33 22.20
C LEU A 367 26.75 8.26 21.27
N ARG A 368 25.43 8.09 21.29
CA ARG A 368 24.68 7.20 20.40
C ARG A 368 23.64 8.01 19.64
N GLY A 369 23.59 7.81 18.32
CA GLY A 369 22.63 8.44 17.43
C GLY A 369 21.63 7.42 16.91
N THR A 370 20.35 7.63 17.17
CA THR A 370 19.26 6.78 16.67
C THR A 370 18.40 7.57 15.68
N PHE A 371 18.39 7.12 14.43
CA PHE A 371 17.62 7.71 13.35
C PHE A 371 16.18 7.18 13.29
N ARG A 372 15.25 8.03 12.84
CA ARG A 372 13.88 7.67 12.46
C ARG A 372 13.47 8.37 11.17
N ASN A 373 12.81 7.63 10.30
CA ASN A 373 12.23 8.09 9.04
C ASN A 373 10.89 7.35 8.87
N PRO A 374 9.76 7.95 9.29
CA PRO A 374 8.44 7.30 9.29
C PRO A 374 8.01 6.78 7.91
N GLU A 375 8.40 7.47 6.85
CA GLU A 375 8.07 7.14 5.47
C GLU A 375 8.85 5.93 4.92
N ALA A 376 9.92 5.50 5.62
CA ALA A 376 10.86 4.44 5.23
C ALA A 376 11.45 4.59 3.81
N ASN A 377 11.66 5.83 3.38
CA ASN A 377 12.30 6.21 2.11
C ASN A 377 13.77 6.66 2.28
N TRP A 378 14.34 6.60 3.48
CA TRP A 378 15.76 6.83 3.76
C TRP A 378 16.61 5.59 3.46
N PRO A 379 17.71 5.70 2.68
CA PRO A 379 18.59 4.57 2.34
C PRO A 379 19.49 4.05 3.49
N GLY A 380 19.23 4.44 4.74
CA GLY A 380 20.02 4.05 5.91
C GLY A 380 19.82 2.58 6.31
N ARG A 381 20.90 1.79 6.29
CA ARG A 381 20.88 0.34 6.53
C ARG A 381 20.79 -0.08 8.01
N THR A 382 20.80 0.85 8.95
CA THR A 382 20.74 0.59 10.40
C THR A 382 20.09 1.81 11.06
N GLN A 383 19.43 1.63 12.21
CA GLN A 383 18.78 2.75 12.90
C GLN A 383 19.67 3.40 13.98
N SER A 384 20.58 2.65 14.60
CA SER A 384 21.43 3.12 15.70
C SER A 384 22.92 3.13 15.35
N TYR A 385 23.63 4.19 15.75
CA TYR A 385 25.04 4.48 15.44
C TYR A 385 25.80 4.96 16.68
N GLY A 386 27.11 4.72 16.71
CA GLY A 386 28.00 5.53 17.55
C GLY A 386 28.21 6.91 16.92
N VAL A 387 28.28 7.96 17.73
CA VAL A 387 28.42 9.36 17.26
C VAL A 387 29.65 10.00 17.90
N SER A 388 30.37 10.82 17.16
CA SER A 388 31.41 11.71 17.70
C SER A 388 31.54 12.99 16.87
N ARG A 389 32.10 14.05 17.48
CA ARG A 389 32.44 15.30 16.80
C ARG A 389 33.95 15.33 16.53
N SER A 390 34.33 15.68 15.30
CA SER A 390 35.72 15.90 14.87
C SER A 390 35.81 17.24 14.16
N GLY A 391 36.13 18.31 14.89
CA GLY A 391 36.20 19.67 14.35
C GLY A 391 34.84 20.18 13.88
N ASP A 392 34.73 20.43 12.59
CA ASP A 392 33.55 20.86 11.82
C ASP A 392 32.75 19.69 11.21
N HIS A 393 32.98 18.45 11.67
CA HIS A 393 32.29 17.26 11.18
C HIS A 393 31.71 16.40 12.31
N VAL A 394 30.57 15.73 12.05
CA VAL A 394 30.04 14.62 12.85
C VAL A 394 30.40 13.30 12.17
N VAL A 395 30.93 12.35 12.95
CA VAL A 395 31.26 11.01 12.49
C VAL A 395 30.26 10.00 13.08
N PHE A 396 29.66 9.20 12.19
CA PHE A 396 28.74 8.13 12.52
C PHE A 396 29.42 6.77 12.31
N THR A 397 29.46 5.92 13.33
CA THR A 397 30.10 4.59 13.29
C THR A 397 29.08 3.48 13.51
N HIS A 398 29.28 2.32 12.88
CA HIS A 398 28.42 1.16 13.07
C HIS A 398 28.66 0.56 14.48
N PRO A 399 27.61 0.42 15.32
CA PRO A 399 27.74 0.31 16.77
C PRO A 399 28.41 -1.00 17.25
N ARG A 400 28.43 -2.04 16.41
CA ARG A 400 29.07 -3.34 16.74
C ARG A 400 30.48 -3.52 16.17
N THR A 401 30.96 -2.62 15.30
CA THR A 401 32.25 -2.80 14.61
C THR A 401 33.14 -1.56 14.61
N GLY A 402 32.67 -0.42 15.11
CA GLY A 402 33.41 0.85 15.13
C GLY A 402 33.70 1.47 13.75
N LYS A 403 33.42 0.75 12.66
CA LYS A 403 33.65 1.24 11.29
C LYS A 403 32.84 2.50 11.03
N VAL A 404 33.50 3.56 10.58
CA VAL A 404 32.83 4.76 10.06
C VAL A 404 31.84 4.35 8.97
N GLN A 405 30.66 4.93 9.02
CA GLN A 405 29.60 4.78 8.02
C GLN A 405 29.40 6.09 7.27
N TRP A 406 29.38 7.20 8.00
CA TRP A 406 29.31 8.55 7.45
C TRP A 406 30.19 9.52 8.23
N THR A 407 30.75 10.50 7.53
CA THR A 407 31.34 11.72 8.11
C THR A 407 30.63 12.88 7.43
N GLN A 408 29.94 13.72 8.20
CA GLN A 408 28.99 14.72 7.68
C GLN A 408 29.36 16.12 8.16
N PRO A 409 29.27 17.17 7.31
CA PRO A 409 29.56 18.54 7.72
C PRO A 409 28.66 19.02 8.84
N TYR A 410 29.22 19.80 9.76
CA TYR A 410 28.56 20.32 10.94
C TYR A 410 28.95 21.77 11.24
N ASP A 411 27.99 22.66 10.98
CA ASP A 411 28.09 24.07 11.36
C ASP A 411 27.65 24.22 12.82
N SER A 412 28.62 24.45 13.73
CA SER A 412 28.32 24.66 15.15
C SER A 412 27.84 26.07 15.51
N ALA A 413 27.87 27.04 14.59
CA ALA A 413 27.29 28.36 14.79
C ALA A 413 25.79 28.38 14.44
N ARG A 414 25.40 27.71 13.36
CA ARG A 414 24.00 27.47 12.99
C ARG A 414 23.37 26.28 13.73
N ARG A 415 24.19 25.41 14.32
CA ARG A 415 23.84 24.06 14.82
C ARG A 415 23.07 23.28 13.75
N THR A 416 23.76 22.90 12.69
CA THR A 416 23.17 22.10 11.59
C THR A 416 24.10 21.00 11.10
N ILE A 417 23.58 19.78 10.96
CA ILE A 417 24.29 18.63 10.38
C ILE A 417 23.76 18.41 8.95
N ALA A 418 24.63 18.48 7.95
CA ALA A 418 24.23 18.36 6.54
C ALA A 418 24.43 16.94 6.01
N PHE A 419 23.37 16.37 5.41
CA PHE A 419 23.39 15.14 4.65
C PHE A 419 23.04 15.42 3.19
N ASP A 420 23.50 14.57 2.27
CA ASP A 420 23.10 14.57 0.87
C ASP A 420 22.67 13.17 0.46
N PHE A 421 21.43 13.05 -0.04
CA PHE A 421 20.87 11.83 -0.60
C PHE A 421 20.40 12.04 -2.06
N GLY A 422 21.09 12.91 -2.81
CA GLY A 422 20.62 13.47 -4.09
C GLY A 422 19.85 14.79 -3.94
N ALA A 423 19.69 15.25 -2.69
CA ALA A 423 19.15 16.52 -2.28
C ALA A 423 19.71 16.87 -0.88
N PRO A 424 19.96 18.16 -0.58
CA PRO A 424 20.53 18.56 0.71
C PRO A 424 19.49 18.45 1.84
N ILE A 425 19.75 17.56 2.79
CA ILE A 425 18.95 17.37 4.01
C ILE A 425 19.73 17.97 5.19
N VAL A 426 19.29 19.13 5.67
CA VAL A 426 19.99 19.87 6.74
C VAL A 426 19.26 19.65 8.06
N LEU A 427 19.76 18.73 8.89
CA LEU A 427 19.20 18.47 10.21
C LEU A 427 19.48 19.66 11.14
N SER A 428 18.45 20.11 11.84
CA SER A 428 18.52 21.16 12.87
C SER A 428 17.89 20.67 14.18
N PRO A 429 18.24 21.24 15.35
CA PRO A 429 17.61 20.87 16.61
C PRO A 429 16.09 20.99 16.57
N ARG A 430 15.42 20.08 17.27
CA ARG A 430 13.96 19.98 17.37
C ARG A 430 13.53 19.76 18.81
N THR A 431 12.45 20.40 19.24
CA THR A 431 11.68 19.91 20.40
C THR A 431 10.83 18.70 19.98
N ARG A 432 10.26 17.96 20.95
CA ARG A 432 9.40 16.81 20.63
C ARG A 432 8.08 17.23 19.96
N GLU A 433 7.66 18.47 20.21
CA GLU A 433 6.45 19.10 19.68
C GLU A 433 6.63 19.56 18.23
N GLN A 434 7.88 19.88 17.83
CA GLN A 434 8.24 20.16 16.43
C GLN A 434 8.44 18.87 15.63
N ALA A 435 9.00 17.82 16.24
CA ALA A 435 9.28 16.54 15.61
C ALA A 435 8.08 15.57 15.65
N VAL A 436 6.92 16.00 15.12
CA VAL A 436 5.67 15.23 15.19
C VAL A 436 5.73 13.84 14.53
N GLY A 437 6.63 13.64 13.56
CA GLY A 437 6.89 12.33 12.96
C GLY A 437 7.75 11.39 13.82
N PHE A 438 8.53 11.93 14.75
CA PHE A 438 9.38 11.13 15.64
C PHE A 438 8.57 10.49 16.77
N VAL A 439 7.71 11.27 17.42
CA VAL A 439 6.84 10.85 18.53
C VAL A 439 5.54 10.20 18.03
N THR A 440 4.98 9.24 18.78
CA THR A 440 3.68 8.64 18.40
C THR A 440 2.53 9.63 18.49
N ARG A 441 2.56 10.51 19.51
CA ARG A 441 1.66 11.67 19.69
C ARG A 441 2.47 12.77 20.39
N SER A 442 2.13 14.05 20.24
CA SER A 442 2.85 15.16 20.89
C SER A 442 2.86 15.00 22.42
N PRO A 443 4.02 14.98 23.11
CA PRO A 443 4.09 14.63 24.54
C PRO A 443 3.48 15.62 25.52
N SER A 444 3.13 16.82 25.04
CA SER A 444 2.37 17.83 25.79
C SER A 444 0.89 17.46 25.97
N LEU A 445 0.41 16.39 25.33
CA LEU A 445 -0.95 15.90 25.48
C LEU A 445 -1.08 15.03 26.75
N ALA A 446 -2.14 15.29 27.51
CA ALA A 446 -2.58 14.43 28.61
C ALA A 446 -2.87 12.99 28.11
N PRO A 447 -2.97 11.99 29.02
CA PRO A 447 -3.35 10.62 28.66
C PRO A 447 -4.56 10.57 27.72
N TYR A 448 -4.54 9.64 26.78
CA TYR A 448 -5.55 9.56 25.74
C TYR A 448 -6.94 9.37 26.35
N VAL A 449 -7.84 10.31 26.05
CA VAL A 449 -9.27 10.24 26.37
C VAL A 449 -10.01 9.97 25.07
N TYR A 450 -10.80 8.89 25.04
CA TYR A 450 -11.60 8.52 23.89
C TYR A 450 -12.59 9.64 23.49
N ARG A 451 -12.78 9.83 22.18
CA ARG A 451 -13.74 10.78 21.63
C ARG A 451 -14.52 10.15 20.48
N THR A 452 -15.71 10.67 20.23
CA THR A 452 -16.48 10.33 19.02
C THR A 452 -15.75 10.84 17.78
N PRO A 453 -15.58 10.03 16.73
CA PRO A 453 -14.99 10.45 15.46
C PRO A 453 -15.61 11.71 14.85
N ALA A 454 -14.78 12.52 14.20
CA ALA A 454 -15.24 13.74 13.54
C ALA A 454 -16.07 13.43 12.29
N ASP A 455 -17.23 14.09 12.14
CA ASP A 455 -17.95 14.06 10.87
C ASP A 455 -17.25 15.00 9.88
N MET A 456 -16.66 14.41 8.84
CA MET A 456 -15.94 15.11 7.77
C MET A 456 -16.82 15.31 6.52
N ASN A 457 -18.13 15.04 6.63
CA ASN A 457 -19.11 14.96 5.53
C ASN A 457 -18.73 13.93 4.43
N ASP A 458 -17.79 13.03 4.71
CA ASP A 458 -17.20 12.08 3.77
C ASP A 458 -18.04 10.80 3.57
N GLY A 459 -19.30 10.83 4.03
CA GLY A 459 -20.27 9.75 3.88
C GLY A 459 -20.21 8.65 4.93
N TRP A 460 -19.28 8.72 5.89
CA TRP A 460 -19.39 8.00 7.15
C TRP A 460 -20.51 8.60 8.02
N THR A 461 -21.10 7.76 8.87
CA THR A 461 -21.87 8.22 10.03
C THR A 461 -21.02 7.94 11.27
N THR A 462 -20.60 8.98 11.98
CA THR A 462 -19.83 8.82 13.22
C THR A 462 -20.74 8.68 14.43
N VAL A 463 -20.35 7.85 15.41
CA VAL A 463 -21.03 7.74 16.71
C VAL A 463 -20.05 7.40 17.83
N HIS A 464 -20.43 7.72 19.06
CA HIS A 464 -19.75 7.23 20.26
C HIS A 464 -19.78 5.69 20.31
N ALA A 465 -18.65 5.05 20.60
CA ALA A 465 -18.45 3.59 20.63
C ALA A 465 -19.58 2.79 21.31
N THR A 466 -20.11 3.26 22.43
CA THR A 466 -21.23 2.62 23.14
C THR A 466 -22.50 2.45 22.29
N ARG A 467 -22.74 3.28 21.27
CA ARG A 467 -23.87 3.17 20.34
C ARG A 467 -23.77 1.97 19.39
N THR A 468 -22.61 1.32 19.29
CA THR A 468 -22.39 0.07 18.55
C THR A 468 -21.86 -1.04 19.46
N GLN A 469 -22.13 -0.95 20.77
CA GLN A 469 -21.69 -1.91 21.79
C GLN A 469 -20.16 -2.10 21.84
N MET A 470 -19.38 -1.12 21.35
CA MET A 470 -17.92 -1.11 21.49
C MET A 470 -17.53 -0.56 22.87
N ASP A 471 -16.59 -1.24 23.53
CA ASP A 471 -16.06 -0.89 24.82
C ASP A 471 -15.13 0.33 24.72
N THR A 472 -15.61 1.46 25.22
CA THR A 472 -14.87 2.72 25.25
C THR A 472 -13.58 2.63 26.06
N SER A 473 -13.58 1.92 27.19
CA SER A 473 -12.40 1.78 28.05
C SER A 473 -11.35 0.89 27.42
N ALA A 474 -11.76 -0.19 26.75
CA ALA A 474 -10.85 -1.04 25.98
C ALA A 474 -10.23 -0.28 24.79
N LEU A 475 -11.03 0.43 23.98
CA LEU A 475 -10.53 1.25 22.87
C LEU A 475 -9.57 2.35 23.37
N GLN A 476 -9.89 3.01 24.49
CA GLN A 476 -9.01 4.01 25.09
C GLN A 476 -7.67 3.39 25.55
N SER A 477 -7.71 2.20 26.15
CA SER A 477 -6.51 1.48 26.61
C SER A 477 -5.63 1.01 25.45
N ILE A 478 -6.24 0.58 24.34
CA ILE A 478 -5.56 0.21 23.10
C ILE A 478 -4.85 1.42 22.48
N VAL A 479 -5.51 2.56 22.35
CA VAL A 479 -4.88 3.78 21.81
C VAL A 479 -3.80 4.31 22.77
N GLN A 480 -4.03 4.26 24.08
CA GLN A 480 -3.05 4.68 25.08
C GLN A 480 -1.79 3.79 25.07
N SER A 481 -1.89 2.48 24.81
CA SER A 481 -0.70 1.63 24.72
C SER A 481 0.16 1.97 23.50
N LEU A 482 -0.46 2.31 22.35
CA LEU A 482 0.25 2.85 21.18
C LEU A 482 0.93 4.19 21.49
N VAL A 483 0.22 5.12 22.14
CA VAL A 483 0.76 6.45 22.52
C VAL A 483 1.91 6.34 23.52
N ALA A 484 1.93 5.32 24.38
CA ALA A 484 2.97 5.09 25.38
C ALA A 484 4.26 4.42 24.85
N VAL A 485 4.31 4.06 23.56
CA VAL A 485 5.50 3.46 22.93
C VAL A 485 6.69 4.44 22.92
N ASP A 486 7.84 4.00 23.42
CA ASP A 486 9.11 4.74 23.27
C ASP A 486 9.50 4.81 21.78
N PRO A 487 9.59 6.01 21.17
CA PRO A 487 9.98 6.16 19.76
C PRO A 487 11.40 5.65 19.47
N LEU A 488 12.26 5.44 20.48
CA LEU A 488 13.59 4.85 20.33
C LEU A 488 13.60 3.32 20.27
N SER A 489 12.49 2.65 20.58
CA SER A 489 12.40 1.19 20.45
C SER A 489 12.57 0.73 19.00
N GLU A 490 13.39 -0.31 18.79
CA GLU A 490 13.65 -0.91 17.48
C GLU A 490 12.67 -2.07 17.16
N THR A 491 11.83 -2.48 18.10
CA THR A 491 10.96 -3.68 18.02
C THR A 491 9.46 -3.39 18.03
N GLU A 492 9.07 -2.11 18.00
CA GLU A 492 7.69 -1.62 18.15
C GLU A 492 6.89 -1.50 16.84
N PRO A 493 5.58 -1.81 16.86
CA PRO A 493 4.67 -1.51 15.76
C PRO A 493 4.46 0.01 15.58
N ARG A 494 5.01 0.55 14.49
CA ARG A 494 4.98 1.96 14.08
C ARG A 494 3.64 2.32 13.45
N VAL A 495 2.56 2.15 14.21
CA VAL A 495 1.22 2.53 13.78
C VAL A 495 1.18 4.02 13.43
N HIS A 496 0.62 4.33 12.27
CA HIS A 496 0.40 5.68 11.72
C HIS A 496 -1.09 6.06 11.76
N ALA A 497 -1.98 5.08 11.60
CA ALA A 497 -3.41 5.26 11.79
C ALA A 497 -4.07 3.99 12.33
N LEU A 498 -5.10 4.16 13.18
CA LEU A 498 -5.98 3.11 13.67
C LEU A 498 -7.44 3.59 13.58
N LEU A 499 -8.21 2.95 12.70
CA LEU A 499 -9.63 3.27 12.50
C LEU A 499 -10.49 2.03 12.70
N VAL A 500 -11.68 2.22 13.28
CA VAL A 500 -12.64 1.12 13.56
C VAL A 500 -14.06 1.55 13.21
N ALA A 501 -14.76 0.70 12.47
CA ALA A 501 -16.20 0.82 12.22
C ALA A 501 -16.93 -0.47 12.61
N ARG A 502 -18.08 -0.32 13.29
CA ARG A 502 -18.99 -1.42 13.63
C ARG A 502 -20.41 -1.01 13.27
N ASP A 503 -21.24 -1.96 12.85
CA ASP A 503 -22.66 -1.73 12.55
C ASP A 503 -22.93 -0.62 11.51
N GLY A 504 -22.01 -0.43 10.56
CA GLY A 504 -22.13 0.62 9.53
C GLY A 504 -21.70 2.02 9.96
N ARG A 505 -21.11 2.17 11.15
CA ARG A 505 -20.77 3.46 11.77
C ARG A 505 -19.31 3.52 12.20
N LEU A 506 -18.68 4.67 11.97
CA LEU A 506 -17.30 4.95 12.39
C LEU A 506 -17.29 5.28 13.89
N VAL A 507 -16.41 4.61 14.64
CA VAL A 507 -16.34 4.72 16.11
C VAL A 507 -14.94 4.99 16.66
N LEU A 508 -13.89 4.88 15.83
CA LEU A 508 -12.53 5.34 16.15
C LEU A 508 -11.84 5.80 14.86
N ASP A 509 -11.14 6.93 14.90
CA ASP A 509 -10.33 7.48 13.81
C ASP A 509 -9.06 8.19 14.32
N GLU A 510 -8.15 7.42 14.93
CA GLU A 510 -6.92 7.96 15.54
C GLU A 510 -5.72 7.86 14.60
N TYR A 511 -4.86 8.88 14.67
CA TYR A 511 -3.67 9.05 13.83
C TYR A 511 -2.45 9.42 14.66
N PHE A 512 -1.27 9.06 14.18
CA PHE A 512 -0.02 9.02 14.94
C PHE A 512 1.18 9.38 14.07
N ARG A 513 2.32 9.72 14.70
CA ARG A 513 3.60 9.94 14.02
C ARG A 513 3.51 10.94 12.86
N GLY A 514 2.80 12.05 13.08
CA GLY A 514 2.63 13.15 12.12
C GLY A 514 1.57 12.93 11.04
N TYR A 515 0.96 11.75 10.96
CA TYR A 515 -0.18 11.51 10.06
C TYR A 515 -1.47 12.14 10.60
N ASP A 516 -2.39 12.45 9.69
CA ASP A 516 -3.75 12.93 9.98
C ASP A 516 -4.79 12.28 9.05
N ALA A 517 -6.05 12.70 9.16
CA ALA A 517 -7.18 12.14 8.42
C ALA A 517 -7.21 12.47 6.92
N GLU A 518 -6.49 13.50 6.48
CA GLU A 518 -6.35 13.88 5.08
C GLU A 518 -5.13 13.23 4.41
N MET A 519 -4.13 12.78 5.18
CA MET A 519 -2.95 12.12 4.63
C MET A 519 -3.26 10.75 4.00
N MET A 520 -2.80 10.56 2.77
CA MET A 520 -2.72 9.25 2.12
C MET A 520 -1.63 8.38 2.75
N HIS A 521 -1.88 7.07 2.86
CA HIS A 521 -0.85 6.09 3.19
C HIS A 521 -0.55 5.18 1.98
N ASP A 522 0.71 4.78 1.81
CA ASP A 522 1.10 3.72 0.87
C ASP A 522 0.57 2.38 1.39
N LEU A 523 -0.25 1.71 0.58
CA LEU A 523 -0.89 0.46 0.95
C LEU A 523 -0.04 -0.78 0.61
N ARG A 524 1.06 -0.61 -0.15
CA ARG A 524 1.88 -1.71 -0.70
C ARG A 524 0.96 -2.80 -1.27
N SER A 525 1.14 -4.05 -0.85
CA SER A 525 0.36 -5.20 -1.30
C SER A 525 -1.14 -5.16 -0.97
N ALA A 526 -1.61 -4.36 0.01
CA ALA A 526 -3.05 -4.26 0.29
C ALA A 526 -3.83 -3.63 -0.90
N SER A 527 -3.12 -2.98 -1.83
CA SER A 527 -3.66 -2.52 -3.11
C SER A 527 -4.13 -3.68 -4.02
N LYS A 528 -3.55 -4.88 -3.90
CA LYS A 528 -3.93 -6.07 -4.70
C LYS A 528 -5.42 -6.39 -4.54
N THR A 529 -5.96 -6.18 -3.33
CA THR A 529 -7.39 -6.31 -3.03
C THR A 529 -8.25 -5.33 -3.81
N MET A 530 -7.77 -4.10 -4.05
CA MET A 530 -8.51 -3.10 -4.84
C MET A 530 -8.75 -3.57 -6.28
N THR A 531 -7.85 -4.37 -6.86
CA THR A 531 -8.03 -5.00 -8.17
C THR A 531 -9.20 -6.00 -8.17
N SER A 532 -9.39 -6.77 -7.10
CA SER A 532 -10.58 -7.62 -6.90
C SER A 532 -11.86 -6.80 -6.72
N ILE A 533 -11.81 -5.69 -5.99
CA ILE A 533 -12.95 -4.77 -5.84
C ILE A 533 -13.30 -4.12 -7.19
N MET A 534 -12.31 -3.73 -8.00
CA MET A 534 -12.51 -3.20 -9.36
C MET A 534 -13.11 -4.23 -10.31
N ALA A 535 -12.73 -5.51 -10.23
CA ALA A 535 -13.39 -6.58 -10.98
C ALA A 535 -14.89 -6.67 -10.62
N GLY A 536 -15.22 -6.61 -9.33
CA GLY A 536 -16.60 -6.53 -8.85
C GLY A 536 -17.35 -5.28 -9.35
N ALA A 537 -16.72 -4.11 -9.29
CA ALA A 537 -17.29 -2.85 -9.75
C ALA A 537 -17.54 -2.82 -11.27
N ALA A 538 -16.66 -3.47 -12.05
CA ALA A 538 -16.87 -3.71 -13.47
C ALA A 538 -18.07 -4.64 -13.72
N MET A 539 -18.21 -5.74 -12.99
CA MET A 539 -19.40 -6.62 -13.07
C MET A 539 -20.69 -5.89 -12.71
N GLN A 540 -20.69 -5.02 -11.69
CA GLN A 540 -21.84 -4.19 -11.31
C GLN A 540 -22.25 -3.20 -12.42
N ARG A 541 -21.33 -2.90 -13.35
CA ARG A 541 -21.54 -2.05 -14.53
C ARG A 541 -21.83 -2.84 -15.81
N GLY A 542 -22.02 -4.15 -15.72
CA GLY A 542 -22.35 -5.02 -16.85
C GLY A 542 -21.16 -5.63 -17.59
N ALA A 543 -19.93 -5.46 -17.09
CA ALA A 543 -18.76 -6.13 -17.69
C ALA A 543 -18.80 -7.64 -17.42
N THR A 544 -18.71 -8.45 -18.48
CA THR A 544 -18.90 -9.91 -18.43
C THR A 544 -17.64 -10.65 -17.93
N LEU A 545 -17.18 -10.32 -16.72
CA LEU A 545 -16.11 -11.02 -16.00
C LEU A 545 -16.64 -12.29 -15.30
N ASN A 546 -17.49 -13.05 -15.99
CA ASN A 546 -18.30 -14.11 -15.39
C ASN A 546 -17.51 -15.42 -15.17
N GLY A 547 -18.21 -16.49 -14.75
CA GLY A 547 -17.61 -17.82 -14.54
C GLY A 547 -16.75 -18.33 -15.71
N ALA A 548 -17.07 -17.96 -16.96
CA ALA A 548 -16.25 -18.34 -18.11
C ALA A 548 -14.93 -17.55 -18.25
N ALA A 549 -14.82 -16.33 -17.69
CA ALA A 549 -13.55 -15.60 -17.54
C ALA A 549 -12.76 -16.08 -16.29
N MET A 550 -13.44 -16.73 -15.34
CA MET A 550 -12.86 -17.37 -14.17
C MET A 550 -12.47 -18.84 -14.40
N GLN A 551 -12.91 -19.47 -15.51
CA GLN A 551 -12.70 -20.89 -15.82
C GLN A 551 -12.03 -21.15 -17.17
N ARG A 552 -12.34 -20.39 -18.23
CA ARG A 552 -11.46 -20.35 -19.41
C ARG A 552 -10.32 -19.40 -19.09
N GLY A 553 -9.10 -19.82 -19.45
CA GLY A 553 -7.96 -18.92 -19.38
C GLY A 553 -8.25 -17.66 -20.20
N ALA A 554 -7.69 -16.51 -19.80
CA ALA A 554 -7.83 -15.27 -20.55
C ALA A 554 -7.36 -15.51 -21.99
N THR A 555 -8.31 -15.64 -22.93
CA THR A 555 -8.00 -15.88 -24.33
C THR A 555 -7.57 -14.56 -24.93
N LEU A 556 -6.29 -14.22 -24.73
CA LEU A 556 -5.64 -12.96 -25.09
C LEU A 556 -5.42 -12.84 -26.62
N ASN A 557 -6.47 -13.14 -27.38
CA ASN A 557 -6.49 -13.15 -28.85
C ASN A 557 -6.99 -11.80 -29.42
N GLY A 558 -7.18 -10.78 -28.57
CA GLY A 558 -7.83 -9.51 -28.94
C GLY A 558 -6.89 -8.34 -29.24
N ALA A 559 -5.60 -8.46 -28.93
CA ALA A 559 -4.55 -7.53 -29.32
C ALA A 559 -3.28 -8.34 -29.60
N ALA A 560 -2.45 -7.88 -30.55
CA ALA A 560 -1.38 -8.69 -31.12
C ALA A 560 -0.20 -8.94 -30.14
N LEU A 561 -0.37 -9.90 -29.24
CA LEU A 561 0.75 -10.70 -28.75
C LEU A 561 1.40 -11.35 -29.98
N SER A 562 2.71 -11.17 -30.17
CA SER A 562 3.37 -11.52 -31.43
C SER A 562 3.37 -13.03 -31.70
N ALA A 563 3.71 -13.44 -32.92
CA ALA A 563 3.77 -14.85 -33.32
C ALA A 563 4.73 -15.71 -32.48
N ASN A 564 5.58 -15.09 -31.64
CA ASN A 564 6.49 -15.76 -30.70
C ASN A 564 5.88 -15.99 -29.31
N THR A 565 4.57 -15.74 -29.12
CA THR A 565 3.88 -15.95 -27.83
C THR A 565 3.87 -17.44 -27.46
N PRO A 566 4.46 -17.86 -26.32
CA PRO A 566 4.56 -19.28 -25.99
C PRO A 566 3.19 -19.93 -25.79
N VAL A 567 2.94 -21.02 -26.51
CA VAL A 567 1.67 -21.78 -26.53
C VAL A 567 1.20 -22.23 -25.13
N GLY A 568 2.12 -22.34 -24.16
CA GLY A 568 1.87 -22.78 -22.79
C GLY A 568 1.00 -21.86 -21.90
N ARG A 569 0.41 -20.77 -22.41
CA ARG A 569 -0.41 -19.82 -21.62
C ARG A 569 -1.91 -20.11 -21.55
N ALA A 570 -2.39 -21.15 -22.22
CA ALA A 570 -3.76 -21.63 -22.05
C ALA A 570 -4.11 -21.93 -20.58
N GLY A 571 -5.37 -21.72 -20.20
CA GLY A 571 -5.92 -22.07 -18.87
C GLY A 571 -5.65 -21.08 -17.71
N ILE A 572 -4.91 -19.99 -17.90
CA ILE A 572 -4.68 -18.99 -16.84
C ILE A 572 -5.88 -18.01 -16.80
N THR A 573 -6.79 -18.21 -15.84
CA THR A 573 -8.06 -17.47 -15.74
C THR A 573 -7.90 -16.20 -14.89
N LEU A 574 -8.88 -15.27 -14.94
CA LEU A 574 -8.87 -14.12 -14.02
C LEU A 574 -8.96 -14.58 -12.54
N GLY A 575 -9.62 -15.71 -12.27
CA GLY A 575 -9.61 -16.34 -10.96
C GLY A 575 -8.20 -16.73 -10.55
N HIS A 576 -7.46 -17.47 -11.39
CA HIS A 576 -6.09 -17.90 -11.12
C HIS A 576 -5.10 -16.74 -10.97
N LEU A 577 -5.35 -15.59 -11.59
CA LEU A 577 -4.58 -14.37 -11.36
C LEU A 577 -4.88 -13.78 -9.97
N LEU A 578 -6.16 -13.66 -9.60
CA LEU A 578 -6.60 -13.07 -8.33
C LEU A 578 -6.37 -13.97 -7.10
N SER A 579 -6.27 -15.29 -7.26
CA SER A 579 -5.94 -16.25 -6.19
C SER A 579 -4.47 -16.67 -6.17
N HIS A 580 -3.58 -15.90 -6.80
CA HIS A 580 -2.13 -16.16 -6.83
C HIS A 580 -1.76 -17.60 -7.26
N SER A 581 -2.50 -18.16 -8.23
CA SER A 581 -2.40 -19.56 -8.63
C SER A 581 -2.26 -19.74 -10.15
N ALA A 582 -1.64 -18.78 -10.84
CA ALA A 582 -1.44 -18.81 -12.29
C ALA A 582 -0.48 -19.92 -12.78
N GLY A 583 0.37 -20.42 -11.89
CA GLY A 583 1.36 -21.48 -12.15
C GLY A 583 2.59 -21.02 -12.95
N LEU A 584 2.98 -19.75 -12.81
CA LEU A 584 4.14 -19.14 -13.47
C LEU A 584 5.24 -18.81 -12.46
N ALA A 585 6.46 -18.62 -12.97
CA ALA A 585 7.65 -18.27 -12.21
C ALA A 585 7.66 -16.79 -11.79
N CYS A 586 6.75 -16.41 -10.89
CA CYS A 586 6.58 -15.05 -10.36
C CYS A 586 6.36 -15.02 -8.85
N ASN A 587 7.05 -15.88 -8.09
CA ASN A 587 6.87 -15.91 -6.65
C ASN A 587 7.64 -14.75 -5.99
N ASP A 588 6.92 -13.77 -5.45
CA ASP A 588 7.46 -12.61 -4.74
C ASP A 588 8.14 -12.99 -3.41
N ASP A 589 7.73 -14.11 -2.82
CA ASP A 589 8.40 -14.70 -1.64
C ASP A 589 9.73 -15.42 -2.00
N ASP A 590 10.14 -15.42 -3.28
CA ASP A 590 11.40 -15.99 -3.77
C ASP A 590 12.16 -14.99 -4.64
N ASN A 591 13.22 -14.39 -4.06
CA ASN A 591 14.11 -13.44 -4.72
C ASN A 591 14.84 -14.02 -5.95
N THR A 592 14.82 -15.34 -6.18
CA THR A 592 15.37 -16.00 -7.37
C THR A 592 14.34 -16.26 -8.47
N SER A 593 13.04 -16.08 -8.19
CA SER A 593 11.96 -16.25 -9.16
C SER A 593 12.04 -15.17 -10.23
N PRO A 594 12.18 -15.50 -11.54
CA PRO A 594 12.51 -14.52 -12.57
C PRO A 594 11.39 -13.49 -12.85
N GLY A 595 10.21 -13.67 -12.25
CA GLY A 595 9.07 -12.77 -12.33
C GLY A 595 8.62 -12.15 -11.01
N ASN A 596 9.46 -12.17 -9.95
CA ASN A 596 9.13 -11.49 -8.69
C ASN A 596 9.01 -9.96 -8.85
N GLU A 597 8.29 -9.32 -7.92
CA GLU A 597 7.96 -7.88 -7.93
C GLU A 597 9.20 -6.99 -8.13
N ASP A 598 10.26 -7.19 -7.34
CA ASP A 598 11.51 -6.41 -7.45
C ASP A 598 12.20 -6.60 -8.81
N THR A 599 12.26 -7.83 -9.33
CA THR A 599 12.85 -8.10 -10.65
C THR A 599 12.04 -7.44 -11.75
N MET A 600 10.71 -7.54 -11.73
CA MET A 600 9.82 -6.90 -12.69
C MET A 600 9.96 -5.37 -12.70
N GLN A 601 10.05 -4.75 -11.52
CA GLN A 601 10.12 -3.29 -11.36
C GLN A 601 11.50 -2.70 -11.64
N SER A 602 12.59 -3.44 -11.39
CA SER A 602 13.96 -2.93 -11.54
C SER A 602 14.60 -3.18 -12.91
N GLN A 603 14.16 -4.21 -13.64
CA GLN A 603 14.65 -4.50 -14.99
C GLN A 603 14.21 -3.44 -16.01
N GLN A 604 15.10 -3.12 -16.96
CA GLN A 604 14.89 -2.09 -18.00
C GLN A 604 14.70 -2.67 -19.40
N VAL A 605 14.54 -4.00 -19.53
CA VAL A 605 14.50 -4.72 -20.82
C VAL A 605 13.07 -4.77 -21.37
N GLN A 606 12.07 -4.86 -20.48
CA GLN A 606 10.66 -4.98 -20.82
C GLN A 606 9.80 -4.06 -19.95
N ASN A 607 9.59 -2.84 -20.43
CA ASN A 607 8.81 -1.81 -19.73
C ASN A 607 7.28 -2.08 -19.76
N ASP A 608 6.80 -2.96 -20.64
CA ASP A 608 5.45 -3.52 -20.53
C ASP A 608 5.45 -4.73 -19.58
N TRP A 609 5.12 -4.49 -18.32
CA TRP A 609 4.98 -5.51 -17.29
C TRP A 609 3.89 -6.57 -17.56
N TYR A 610 2.93 -6.31 -18.46
CA TYR A 610 2.00 -7.35 -18.93
C TYR A 610 2.73 -8.30 -19.91
N ALA A 611 3.50 -7.75 -20.86
CA ALA A 611 4.35 -8.55 -21.75
C ALA A 611 5.43 -9.32 -20.98
N PHE A 612 6.02 -8.72 -19.92
CA PHE A 612 6.91 -9.39 -18.98
C PHE A 612 6.24 -10.62 -18.34
N PHE A 613 5.06 -10.43 -17.71
CA PHE A 613 4.29 -11.53 -17.14
C PHE A 613 3.93 -12.60 -18.17
N MET A 614 3.71 -12.21 -19.44
CA MET A 614 3.44 -13.13 -20.55
C MET A 614 4.67 -13.88 -21.08
N ALA A 615 5.88 -13.45 -20.78
CA ALA A 615 7.14 -14.11 -21.17
C ALA A 615 7.65 -15.15 -20.14
N LEU A 616 7.23 -15.06 -18.86
CA LEU A 616 7.72 -15.93 -17.78
C LEU A 616 7.56 -17.46 -18.04
N PRO A 617 8.45 -18.31 -17.50
CA PRO A 617 8.26 -19.75 -17.50
C PRO A 617 6.96 -20.18 -16.78
N ARG A 618 6.33 -21.24 -17.28
CA ARG A 618 5.34 -22.02 -16.52
C ARG A 618 6.07 -22.99 -15.60
N LEU A 619 5.67 -23.05 -14.33
CA LEU A 619 6.16 -24.02 -13.34
C LEU A 619 5.11 -25.09 -13.02
N THR A 620 3.83 -24.71 -12.94
CA THR A 620 2.74 -25.60 -12.50
C THR A 620 1.46 -25.39 -13.32
N THR A 621 0.45 -26.24 -13.06
CA THR A 621 -0.89 -26.14 -13.65
C THR A 621 -1.63 -24.94 -13.04
N PRO A 622 -2.40 -24.16 -13.81
CA PRO A 622 -3.21 -23.08 -13.24
C PRO A 622 -4.21 -23.65 -12.22
N GLY A 623 -4.26 -23.05 -11.02
CA GLY A 623 -5.11 -23.47 -9.91
C GLY A 623 -4.53 -24.55 -9.00
N SER A 624 -3.40 -25.20 -9.33
CA SER A 624 -2.90 -26.33 -8.52
C SER A 624 -2.03 -25.94 -7.32
N THR A 625 -1.45 -24.74 -7.31
CA THR A 625 -0.47 -24.28 -6.30
C THR A 625 -0.55 -22.78 -6.09
N TYR A 626 -0.48 -22.33 -4.84
CA TYR A 626 -0.29 -20.92 -4.48
C TYR A 626 1.16 -20.49 -4.75
N SER A 627 1.34 -19.28 -5.27
CA SER A 627 2.61 -18.61 -5.54
C SER A 627 2.35 -17.11 -5.53
N TYR A 628 2.73 -16.43 -4.45
CA TYR A 628 2.37 -15.02 -4.24
C TYR A 628 3.01 -14.18 -5.34
N CYS A 629 2.21 -13.47 -6.13
CA CYS A 629 2.65 -13.01 -7.45
C CYS A 629 1.97 -11.69 -7.87
N SER A 630 2.71 -10.61 -7.76
CA SER A 630 2.28 -9.24 -8.06
C SER A 630 2.18 -8.98 -9.56
N ALA A 631 3.03 -9.62 -10.36
CA ALA A 631 2.91 -9.62 -11.82
C ALA A 631 1.58 -10.22 -12.30
N GLY A 632 1.05 -11.23 -11.58
CA GLY A 632 -0.23 -11.86 -11.85
C GLY A 632 -1.42 -10.96 -11.53
N ILE A 633 -1.40 -10.28 -10.39
CA ILE A 633 -2.43 -9.27 -10.07
C ILE A 633 -2.32 -8.06 -11.02
N ASN A 634 -1.12 -7.71 -11.48
CA ASN A 634 -0.97 -6.69 -12.53
C ASN A 634 -1.70 -7.11 -13.82
N MET A 635 -1.51 -8.37 -14.26
CA MET A 635 -2.23 -8.92 -15.41
C MET A 635 -3.75 -9.03 -15.18
N ALA A 636 -4.23 -9.20 -13.94
CA ALA A 636 -5.65 -9.10 -13.63
C ALA A 636 -6.21 -7.69 -13.93
N GLY A 637 -5.40 -6.65 -13.70
CA GLY A 637 -5.68 -5.28 -14.10
C GLY A 637 -5.90 -5.14 -15.61
N ASP A 638 -4.97 -5.64 -16.44
CA ASP A 638 -5.10 -5.64 -17.91
C ASP A 638 -6.43 -6.28 -18.38
N VAL A 639 -6.79 -7.44 -17.83
CA VAL A 639 -8.04 -8.14 -18.16
C VAL A 639 -9.27 -7.29 -17.81
N ILE A 640 -9.27 -6.59 -16.67
CA ILE A 640 -10.38 -5.70 -16.27
C ILE A 640 -10.44 -4.48 -17.19
N GLY A 641 -9.31 -3.83 -17.47
CA GLY A 641 -9.22 -2.65 -18.34
C GLY A 641 -9.67 -2.94 -19.76
N ARG A 642 -9.18 -4.03 -20.36
CA ARG A 642 -9.58 -4.50 -21.70
C ARG A 642 -11.04 -4.93 -21.76
N THR A 643 -11.58 -5.60 -20.74
CA THR A 643 -13.00 -6.01 -20.72
C THR A 643 -13.96 -4.83 -20.52
N THR A 644 -13.54 -3.77 -19.84
CA THR A 644 -14.35 -2.56 -19.63
C THR A 644 -14.17 -1.50 -20.72
N GLY A 645 -13.08 -1.55 -21.50
CA GLY A 645 -12.67 -0.48 -22.40
C GLY A 645 -12.25 0.79 -21.66
N GLN A 646 -11.84 0.71 -20.39
CA GLN A 646 -11.53 1.86 -19.53
C GLN A 646 -10.11 1.79 -18.95
N TRP A 647 -9.41 2.92 -18.99
CA TRP A 647 -8.19 3.14 -18.21
C TRP A 647 -8.52 2.98 -16.71
N LEU A 648 -7.84 2.06 -16.02
CA LEU A 648 -8.23 1.63 -14.67
C LEU A 648 -8.42 2.77 -13.63
N PRO A 649 -7.63 3.87 -13.63
CA PRO A 649 -7.88 5.00 -12.74
C PRO A 649 -9.27 5.64 -12.93
N ARG A 650 -9.82 5.65 -14.15
CA ARG A 650 -11.18 6.12 -14.44
C ARG A 650 -12.24 5.17 -13.93
N LEU A 651 -11.99 3.86 -14.05
CA LEU A 651 -12.87 2.83 -13.50
C LEU A 651 -12.95 2.98 -11.97
N PHE A 652 -11.80 3.12 -11.30
CA PHE A 652 -11.72 3.34 -9.85
C PHE A 652 -12.41 4.63 -9.41
N GLU A 653 -12.07 5.78 -10.01
CA GLU A 653 -12.71 7.08 -9.74
C GLU A 653 -14.22 6.99 -9.88
N SER A 654 -14.68 6.59 -11.06
CA SER A 654 -16.09 6.70 -11.39
C SER A 654 -16.96 5.62 -10.75
N ALA A 655 -16.42 4.43 -10.43
CA ALA A 655 -17.17 3.31 -9.87
C ALA A 655 -17.07 3.17 -8.35
N LEU A 656 -15.97 3.63 -7.75
CA LEU A 656 -15.67 3.43 -6.32
C LEU A 656 -15.44 4.77 -5.62
N ALA A 657 -14.36 5.49 -5.94
CA ALA A 657 -13.91 6.64 -5.16
C ALA A 657 -14.95 7.76 -5.08
N ARG A 658 -15.47 8.23 -6.23
CA ARG A 658 -16.50 9.28 -6.26
C ARG A 658 -17.84 8.83 -5.65
N PRO A 659 -18.40 7.64 -5.96
CA PRO A 659 -19.57 7.13 -5.25
C PRO A 659 -19.39 6.93 -3.72
N MET A 660 -18.15 6.72 -3.27
CA MET A 660 -17.82 6.53 -1.85
C MET A 660 -17.34 7.81 -1.14
N ALA A 661 -17.38 8.96 -1.83
CA ALA A 661 -16.92 10.26 -1.33
C ALA A 661 -15.50 10.20 -0.75
N PHE A 662 -14.56 9.70 -1.57
CA PHE A 662 -13.13 9.74 -1.26
C PHE A 662 -12.59 11.17 -1.33
N GLY A 663 -11.52 11.42 -0.58
CA GLY A 663 -10.66 12.60 -0.76
C GLY A 663 -9.50 12.26 -1.68
N ASP A 664 -8.33 12.85 -1.43
CA ASP A 664 -7.15 12.64 -2.26
C ASP A 664 -6.67 11.17 -2.20
N TYR A 665 -6.40 10.61 -3.38
CA TYR A 665 -5.78 9.30 -3.55
C TYR A 665 -4.92 9.28 -4.81
N GLY A 666 -3.90 8.42 -4.83
CA GLY A 666 -3.00 8.21 -5.96
C GLY A 666 -2.97 6.76 -6.42
N ILE A 667 -3.14 6.55 -7.72
CA ILE A 667 -2.93 5.25 -8.37
C ILE A 667 -1.60 5.28 -9.10
N ASN A 668 -0.63 4.51 -8.63
CA ASN A 668 0.67 4.36 -9.26
C ASN A 668 0.54 3.67 -10.63
N LEU A 669 1.44 4.05 -11.54
CA LEU A 669 1.44 3.59 -12.92
C LEU A 669 2.71 2.77 -13.21
N MET A 670 2.56 1.75 -14.04
CA MET A 670 3.68 1.06 -14.68
C MET A 670 4.27 1.93 -15.82
N PRO A 671 5.49 1.65 -16.33
CA PRO A 671 6.18 2.53 -17.28
C PRO A 671 5.43 2.86 -18.58
N THR A 672 4.42 2.06 -18.97
CA THR A 672 3.54 2.32 -20.13
C THR A 672 2.46 3.38 -19.87
N GLY A 673 2.26 3.82 -18.62
CA GLY A 673 1.18 4.73 -18.22
C GLY A 673 -0.15 4.04 -17.87
N GLU A 674 -0.20 2.72 -17.87
CA GLU A 674 -1.29 1.94 -17.27
C GLU A 674 -1.14 1.82 -15.74
N ALA A 675 -2.22 1.52 -15.02
CA ALA A 675 -2.17 1.42 -13.57
C ALA A 675 -1.50 0.13 -13.08
N TYR A 676 -0.54 0.26 -12.17
CA TYR A 676 0.08 -0.91 -11.56
C TYR A 676 -0.88 -1.55 -10.55
N SER A 677 -1.52 -2.65 -10.96
CA SER A 677 -2.53 -3.32 -10.14
C SER A 677 -1.92 -4.26 -9.08
N GLY A 678 -0.58 -4.44 -9.10
CA GLY A 678 0.14 -5.33 -8.18
C GLY A 678 0.41 -4.76 -6.77
N GLY A 679 0.34 -3.45 -6.54
CA GLY A 679 0.70 -2.85 -5.26
C GLY A 679 0.80 -1.32 -5.32
N GLY A 680 1.05 -0.66 -4.18
CA GLY A 680 1.53 0.73 -4.11
C GLY A 680 0.51 1.86 -4.36
N MET A 681 -0.80 1.57 -4.38
CA MET A 681 -1.82 2.62 -4.33
C MET A 681 -1.69 3.41 -3.02
N ARG A 682 -1.93 4.72 -3.09
CA ARG A 682 -1.93 5.63 -1.95
C ARG A 682 -3.35 6.13 -1.69
N ILE A 683 -3.90 5.80 -0.53
CA ILE A 683 -5.30 6.11 -0.16
C ILE A 683 -5.31 6.59 1.30
N ARG A 684 -6.18 7.55 1.64
CA ARG A 684 -6.41 7.93 3.05
C ARG A 684 -6.93 6.72 3.84
N PRO A 685 -6.41 6.42 5.05
CA PRO A 685 -6.90 5.30 5.87
C PRO A 685 -8.43 5.31 6.12
N ARG A 686 -9.03 6.50 6.19
CA ARG A 686 -10.48 6.73 6.33
C ARG A 686 -11.30 6.27 5.13
N ASP A 687 -10.74 6.38 3.93
CA ASP A 687 -11.35 5.94 2.68
C ASP A 687 -11.14 4.43 2.46
N LEU A 688 -9.96 3.89 2.83
CA LEU A 688 -9.69 2.44 2.80
C LEU A 688 -10.71 1.66 3.65
N LEU A 689 -11.07 2.16 4.84
CA LEU A 689 -12.06 1.53 5.73
C LEU A 689 -13.45 1.39 5.07
N LYS A 690 -13.80 2.30 4.15
CA LYS A 690 -15.08 2.25 3.42
C LYS A 690 -15.19 1.00 2.54
N PHE A 691 -14.07 0.44 2.07
CA PHE A 691 -14.07 -0.84 1.33
C PHE A 691 -14.38 -2.03 2.22
N GLY A 692 -13.90 -2.06 3.47
CA GLY A 692 -14.25 -3.09 4.44
C GLY A 692 -15.75 -3.07 4.77
N GLN A 693 -16.30 -1.86 4.97
CA GLN A 693 -17.72 -1.68 5.23
C GLN A 693 -18.60 -1.95 4.00
N LEU A 694 -18.15 -1.61 2.79
CA LEU A 694 -18.77 -2.02 1.53
C LEU A 694 -18.90 -3.54 1.44
N TYR A 695 -17.88 -4.28 1.85
CA TYR A 695 -17.88 -5.75 1.85
C TYR A 695 -18.75 -6.34 2.98
N LEU A 696 -18.71 -5.80 4.21
CA LEU A 696 -19.67 -6.14 5.27
C LEU A 696 -21.14 -5.98 4.81
N ASN A 697 -21.42 -4.91 4.07
CA ASN A 697 -22.75 -4.60 3.54
C ASN A 697 -23.09 -5.40 2.26
N GLY A 698 -22.32 -6.43 1.91
CA GLY A 698 -22.56 -7.26 0.73
C GLY A 698 -22.50 -6.47 -0.58
N GLY A 699 -21.66 -5.44 -0.67
CA GLY A 699 -21.44 -4.61 -1.86
C GLY A 699 -22.30 -3.34 -1.94
N LEU A 700 -22.91 -2.92 -0.83
CA LEU A 700 -23.71 -1.69 -0.71
C LEU A 700 -22.95 -0.58 0.05
N TRP A 701 -22.83 0.60 -0.55
CA TRP A 701 -22.40 1.83 0.13
C TRP A 701 -23.54 2.84 0.12
N ARG A 702 -23.98 3.30 1.30
CA ARG A 702 -25.10 4.26 1.48
C ARG A 702 -26.36 3.90 0.66
N GLY A 703 -26.68 2.61 0.56
CA GLY A 703 -27.81 2.07 -0.22
C GLY A 703 -27.55 1.88 -1.72
N VAL A 704 -26.48 2.43 -2.28
CA VAL A 704 -26.07 2.23 -3.67
C VAL A 704 -25.24 0.95 -3.78
N ARG A 705 -25.56 0.10 -4.75
CA ARG A 705 -24.77 -1.10 -5.03
C ARG A 705 -23.59 -0.76 -5.92
N LEU A 706 -22.38 -0.88 -5.38
CA LEU A 706 -21.12 -0.67 -6.10
C LEU A 706 -20.46 -2.00 -6.49
N VAL A 707 -20.75 -3.09 -5.76
CA VAL A 707 -20.24 -4.44 -6.02
C VAL A 707 -21.41 -5.45 -5.94
N PRO A 708 -21.47 -6.51 -6.77
CA PRO A 708 -22.50 -7.54 -6.65
C PRO A 708 -22.33 -8.33 -5.36
N ALA A 709 -23.42 -8.61 -4.65
CA ALA A 709 -23.38 -9.44 -3.42
C ALA A 709 -22.83 -10.85 -3.69
N SER A 710 -23.06 -11.37 -4.89
CA SER A 710 -22.43 -12.59 -5.41
C SER A 710 -20.90 -12.47 -5.51
N TRP A 711 -20.37 -11.36 -6.03
CA TRP A 711 -18.92 -11.15 -6.08
C TRP A 711 -18.31 -10.97 -4.70
N VAL A 712 -18.96 -10.26 -3.77
CA VAL A 712 -18.49 -10.19 -2.38
C VAL A 712 -18.37 -11.60 -1.79
N LYS A 713 -19.46 -12.40 -1.86
CA LYS A 713 -19.45 -13.79 -1.35
C LYS A 713 -18.37 -14.66 -2.01
N THR A 714 -18.19 -14.55 -3.32
CA THR A 714 -17.24 -15.38 -4.09
C THR A 714 -15.79 -14.93 -3.90
N SER A 715 -15.50 -13.63 -3.86
CA SER A 715 -14.13 -13.12 -3.72
C SER A 715 -13.54 -13.30 -2.32
N THR A 716 -14.39 -13.38 -1.27
CA THR A 716 -13.95 -13.67 0.11
C THR A 716 -14.08 -15.16 0.49
N ALA A 717 -14.54 -16.01 -0.42
CA ALA A 717 -14.62 -17.46 -0.19
C ALA A 717 -13.21 -18.08 -0.12
N TYR A 718 -13.12 -19.28 0.45
CA TYR A 718 -11.93 -20.12 0.27
C TYR A 718 -11.74 -20.44 -1.22
N VAL A 719 -10.53 -20.23 -1.74
CA VAL A 719 -10.12 -20.67 -3.08
C VAL A 719 -8.91 -21.60 -2.99
N ILE A 720 -7.89 -21.25 -2.20
CA ILE A 720 -6.64 -22.01 -2.09
C ILE A 720 -5.96 -21.78 -0.72
N SER A 721 -5.35 -22.80 -0.13
CA SER A 721 -4.51 -22.65 1.06
C SER A 721 -3.09 -22.20 0.73
N ARG A 722 -2.44 -21.55 1.71
CA ARG A 722 -1.12 -20.93 1.60
C ARG A 722 -0.03 -21.74 2.34
N PRO A 723 1.26 -21.53 2.00
CA PRO A 723 2.38 -22.17 2.71
C PRO A 723 2.46 -21.85 4.21
N ASP A 724 1.88 -20.72 4.66
CA ASP A 724 1.82 -20.30 6.06
C ASP A 724 0.64 -20.91 6.85
N GLY A 725 -0.14 -21.80 6.25
CA GLY A 725 -1.31 -22.44 6.86
C GLY A 725 -2.56 -21.56 6.95
N SER A 726 -2.54 -20.36 6.37
CA SER A 726 -3.74 -19.56 6.12
C SER A 726 -4.34 -19.84 4.74
N ASP A 727 -5.44 -19.18 4.38
CA ASP A 727 -6.12 -19.36 3.09
C ASP A 727 -6.15 -18.04 2.30
N ASP A 728 -6.37 -18.13 0.98
CA ASP A 728 -6.67 -16.99 0.12
C ASP A 728 -7.98 -17.18 -0.66
N GLY A 729 -8.65 -16.06 -0.91
CA GLY A 729 -9.76 -15.93 -1.87
C GLY A 729 -9.30 -15.29 -3.18
N TYR A 730 -10.18 -14.53 -3.85
CA TYR A 730 -9.79 -13.70 -4.99
C TYR A 730 -9.37 -12.31 -4.49
N GLY A 731 -8.07 -12.11 -4.28
CA GLY A 731 -7.47 -10.85 -3.80
C GLY A 731 -7.76 -10.53 -2.33
N TRP A 732 -8.16 -11.52 -1.52
CA TRP A 732 -8.46 -11.36 -0.10
C TRP A 732 -7.78 -12.48 0.70
N HIS A 733 -6.91 -12.11 1.64
CA HIS A 733 -6.28 -13.08 2.54
C HIS A 733 -7.27 -13.46 3.65
N ARG A 734 -7.35 -14.75 3.98
CA ARG A 734 -8.32 -15.30 4.94
C ARG A 734 -7.60 -15.85 6.16
N TYR A 735 -7.95 -15.33 7.34
CA TYR A 735 -7.33 -15.72 8.61
C TYR A 735 -8.41 -16.09 9.63
N VAL A 736 -8.17 -17.19 10.35
CA VAL A 736 -8.90 -17.52 11.58
C VAL A 736 -8.23 -16.77 12.74
N ILE A 737 -8.95 -15.88 13.40
CA ILE A 737 -8.42 -15.10 14.52
C ILE A 737 -9.17 -15.47 15.81
N ALA A 738 -8.41 -15.79 16.85
CA ALA A 738 -8.94 -16.03 18.18
C ALA A 738 -9.14 -14.70 18.94
N ALA A 739 -10.32 -14.52 19.52
CA ALA A 739 -10.68 -13.40 20.40
C ALA A 739 -11.89 -13.81 21.26
N ARG A 740 -12.08 -13.25 22.46
CA ARG A 740 -13.24 -13.52 23.33
C ARG A 740 -13.45 -15.03 23.63
N GLY A 741 -12.38 -15.82 23.66
CA GLY A 741 -12.43 -17.28 23.79
C GLY A 741 -13.04 -18.03 22.60
N ARG A 742 -13.17 -17.39 21.44
CA ARG A 742 -13.73 -17.96 20.19
C ARG A 742 -12.80 -17.73 19.00
N SER A 743 -12.90 -18.61 18.01
CA SER A 743 -12.29 -18.41 16.68
C SER A 743 -13.28 -17.75 15.73
N PHE A 744 -12.86 -16.69 15.05
CA PHE A 744 -13.64 -15.94 14.06
C PHE A 744 -13.02 -16.06 12.67
N GLN A 745 -13.86 -16.19 11.64
CA GLN A 745 -13.41 -16.13 10.25
C GLN A 745 -13.26 -14.68 9.80
N THR A 746 -12.07 -14.28 9.37
CA THR A 746 -11.77 -12.92 8.88
C THR A 746 -11.26 -12.94 7.44
N TYR A 747 -11.50 -11.86 6.70
CA TYR A 747 -10.84 -11.62 5.41
C TYR A 747 -10.22 -10.22 5.38
N GLN A 748 -9.06 -10.11 4.74
CA GLN A 748 -8.14 -8.99 4.91
C GLN A 748 -7.44 -8.60 3.60
N ALA A 749 -7.16 -7.30 3.44
CA ALA A 749 -6.10 -6.82 2.57
C ALA A 749 -4.82 -6.65 3.41
N GLY A 750 -3.67 -7.14 2.93
CA GLY A 750 -2.41 -7.11 3.67
C GLY A 750 -1.26 -6.47 2.88
N GLY A 751 -0.55 -5.54 3.52
CA GLY A 751 0.55 -4.77 2.93
C GLY A 751 1.81 -4.77 3.80
N ASN A 752 2.97 -4.91 3.15
CA ASN A 752 4.28 -4.83 3.80
C ASN A 752 4.39 -3.53 4.63
N GLY A 753 4.94 -3.66 5.84
CA GLY A 753 5.04 -2.57 6.81
C GLY A 753 3.88 -2.47 7.80
N GLY A 754 2.80 -3.24 7.59
CA GLY A 754 1.65 -3.31 8.50
C GLY A 754 0.39 -2.62 7.98
N GLN A 755 0.16 -2.65 6.67
CA GLN A 755 -1.03 -2.05 6.05
C GLN A 755 -2.15 -3.09 6.02
N PHE A 756 -3.17 -2.92 6.85
CA PHE A 756 -4.24 -3.89 7.02
C PHE A 756 -5.60 -3.23 6.88
N LEU A 757 -6.44 -3.78 6.00
CA LEU A 757 -7.90 -3.62 6.04
C LEU A 757 -8.47 -4.96 6.48
N VAL A 758 -9.03 -5.03 7.69
CA VAL A 758 -9.57 -6.26 8.27
C VAL A 758 -11.09 -6.21 8.31
N VAL A 759 -11.73 -7.32 7.95
CA VAL A 759 -13.18 -7.49 8.03
C VAL A 759 -13.53 -8.74 8.83
N VAL A 760 -14.43 -8.58 9.82
CA VAL A 760 -14.90 -9.63 10.72
C VAL A 760 -16.44 -9.69 10.65
N PRO A 761 -17.01 -10.50 9.72
CA PRO A 761 -18.45 -10.49 9.46
C PRO A 761 -19.32 -10.83 10.66
N GLU A 762 -18.90 -11.81 11.47
CA GLU A 762 -19.61 -12.26 12.68
C GLU A 762 -19.80 -11.15 13.73
N LEU A 763 -18.86 -10.21 13.81
CA LEU A 763 -18.90 -9.08 14.75
C LEU A 763 -19.51 -7.81 14.13
N ARG A 764 -19.85 -7.85 12.83
CA ARG A 764 -20.24 -6.69 11.99
C ARG A 764 -19.21 -5.55 12.06
N LEU A 765 -17.94 -5.94 12.14
CA LEU A 765 -16.79 -5.11 12.49
C LEU A 765 -15.79 -5.05 11.33
N THR A 766 -15.24 -3.87 11.06
CA THR A 766 -14.09 -3.66 10.18
C THR A 766 -13.15 -2.62 10.76
N MET A 767 -11.86 -2.75 10.47
CA MET A 767 -10.82 -1.86 10.98
C MET A 767 -9.73 -1.66 9.93
N VAL A 768 -9.06 -0.51 10.01
CA VAL A 768 -7.85 -0.20 9.25
C VAL A 768 -6.73 0.08 10.22
N VAL A 769 -5.57 -0.51 9.94
CA VAL A 769 -4.29 -0.13 10.53
C VAL A 769 -3.31 0.15 9.40
N THR A 770 -2.54 1.23 9.49
CA THR A 770 -1.41 1.51 8.60
C THR A 770 -0.17 1.82 9.43
N ALA A 771 1.02 1.43 8.96
CA ALA A 771 2.24 1.48 9.77
C ALA A 771 3.56 1.58 8.97
N GLY A 772 4.62 2.02 9.64
CA GLY A 772 5.95 2.30 9.07
C GLY A 772 7.00 1.18 9.17
N ASN A 773 6.63 -0.07 9.48
CA ASN A 773 7.60 -1.16 9.72
C ASN A 773 8.05 -1.88 8.43
N TYR A 774 8.25 -1.18 7.32
CA TYR A 774 8.55 -1.80 6.03
C TYR A 774 9.80 -2.71 6.09
N GLY A 775 9.70 -3.90 5.49
CA GLY A 775 10.72 -4.97 5.56
C GLY A 775 10.83 -5.70 6.91
N GLN A 776 10.11 -5.30 7.98
CA GLN A 776 10.26 -5.87 9.33
C GLN A 776 9.08 -6.79 9.68
N TYR A 777 9.00 -7.98 9.06
CA TYR A 777 7.87 -8.93 9.22
C TYR A 777 7.54 -9.19 10.70
N ASP A 778 8.53 -9.60 11.50
CA ASP A 778 8.41 -9.96 12.92
C ASP A 778 7.95 -8.81 13.84
N ILE A 779 7.82 -7.59 13.29
CA ILE A 779 7.29 -6.41 14.00
C ILE A 779 5.87 -6.11 13.53
N TRP A 780 5.60 -6.08 12.22
CA TRP A 780 4.24 -5.78 11.73
C TRP A 780 3.27 -6.96 11.81
N SER A 781 3.75 -8.21 11.88
CA SER A 781 2.90 -9.40 12.11
C SER A 781 2.10 -9.26 13.43
N LYS A 782 2.74 -8.72 14.47
CA LYS A 782 2.16 -8.41 15.79
C LYS A 782 0.92 -7.52 15.73
N ILE A 783 0.78 -6.66 14.71
CA ILE A 783 -0.43 -5.85 14.52
C ILE A 783 -1.65 -6.78 14.30
N ARG A 784 -1.51 -7.77 13.41
CA ARG A 784 -2.54 -8.76 13.12
C ARG A 784 -2.68 -9.80 14.24
N GLU A 785 -1.59 -10.14 14.93
CA GLU A 785 -1.56 -11.17 15.98
C GLU A 785 -1.96 -10.66 17.38
N GLN A 786 -1.95 -9.34 17.64
CA GLN A 786 -2.18 -8.77 18.97
C GLN A 786 -3.18 -7.60 18.95
N LEU A 787 -2.97 -6.60 18.09
CA LEU A 787 -3.83 -5.40 18.04
C LEU A 787 -5.23 -5.73 17.46
N VAL A 788 -5.29 -6.52 16.38
CA VAL A 788 -6.57 -6.95 15.79
C VAL A 788 -7.45 -7.76 16.76
N PRO A 789 -6.93 -8.80 17.46
CA PRO A 789 -7.65 -9.46 18.56
C PRO A 789 -8.16 -8.48 19.62
N ALA A 790 -7.33 -7.57 20.14
CA ALA A 790 -7.74 -6.63 21.19
C ALA A 790 -8.93 -5.74 20.75
N ILE A 791 -8.96 -5.31 19.49
CA ILE A 791 -10.09 -4.56 18.92
C ILE A 791 -11.34 -5.44 18.76
N MET A 792 -11.17 -6.74 18.42
CA MET A 792 -12.27 -7.72 18.38
C MET A 792 -12.81 -8.05 19.78
N GLU A 793 -12.00 -7.95 20.83
CA GLU A 793 -12.44 -8.12 22.23
C GLU A 793 -13.16 -6.88 22.78
N ALA A 794 -12.78 -5.68 22.31
CA ALA A 794 -13.52 -4.45 22.59
C ALA A 794 -14.94 -4.45 21.97
N ALA A 795 -15.21 -5.28 20.97
CA ALA A 795 -16.55 -5.48 20.43
C ALA A 795 -17.36 -6.42 21.34
N ARG A 796 -18.11 -5.86 22.30
CA ARG A 796 -18.99 -6.62 23.20
C ARG A 796 -20.17 -7.23 22.44
#